data_AF-A0A6B2EBQ5-F1
#
_entry.id   AF-A0A6B2EBQ5-F1
#
_cell.length_a   1.000
_cell.length_b   1.000
_cell.length_c   1.000
_cell.angle_alpha   90.00
_cell.angle_beta   90.00
_cell.angle_gamma   90.00
#
_symmetry.space_group_name_H-M   'P 1'
#
loop_
_entity.id
_entity.type
_entity.pdbx_description
1 polymer ?
#
loop_
_entity_poly.entity_id
_entity_poly.type
_entity_poly.pdbx_seq_one_letter_code
_entity_poly.pdbx_strand_id
1 'polypeptide(L)'
;MLKNSTRLSFLCLAAQRVSLRAETQRQILKIAGPAWVAQRGKKDDSSTSNLSALFKPVPVRSNPDDINIGAELTGSLDKAELLKVLNKFSQKREIKTLCMENGLDIYLQQQAFASFRRYCMEAENLQADLHITVSDILQGAGHVDDIFPYFLRHAKQIFPHLDCMDDLKKISDLRTPANWYPNARAINRKIIFHSGPTNSGKTYHAMERFLTAKSGVYCGPLKLLATEVFHKSNERGTSCDLITGEERKFARGDGSPSAHVSCTVEMTSVTNPYEVAVVDEIQLLRDPQRGWAWTRAFLGLIAEEIHVCGEAGCAEMLQKICATTGESLEIRHYKRLTELSVEDRALGTLENVLPGDCIVCFSKNDIYAVSREIEARGKEVAVIYGGLPPGTKLAQAAKFNDINNSCKVMVATDAIGMGLNLSIRRIIFYSLIKPTMNEKGEKEMDTISVSAALQIAGRAGRYGTQWEEGFVTTYKAEDLSTLRNLLRSTPDPLTQAGLHPTADQIELYAYHLPNSTLSNLMDIFVSLSTVDDSLYFMCNTEDFKFLAEMIQHVPLPLRGRYVFCCAPINKRMPFVCSMFLKFARQYSRNEPMTFDWLMSHCGWPFVMPKTILDLVHLEAVFDVMDLYLWFSYRFMDLFPDARNVRDAQKELDDIIQQGVFQITKLLKNSETATSNNTPDEDSFEINRKRNHYLRQPRGAAIRGRLTERLLAQGLLTPAMLQELKREWNEGPTRSTDSDDDDDPKPKSRFRKRKIK
;
A
#
# COMPACT_ATOMS: atom_id res chain seq x y z
N MET A 1 -46.71 50.65 -4.60
CA MET A 1 -46.73 50.01 -5.94
C MET A 1 -45.50 50.35 -6.83
N LEU A 2 -44.33 50.74 -6.28
CA LEU A 2 -43.15 51.12 -7.10
C LEU A 2 -41.86 50.31 -6.81
N LYS A 3 -41.94 49.17 -6.11
CA LYS A 3 -40.76 48.31 -5.81
C LYS A 3 -40.73 46.95 -6.54
N ASN A 4 -41.77 46.59 -7.30
CA ASN A 4 -41.82 45.33 -8.06
C ASN A 4 -41.42 45.47 -9.54
N SER A 5 -41.34 46.68 -10.09
CA SER A 5 -40.98 46.90 -11.51
C SER A 5 -39.48 46.69 -11.79
N THR A 6 -38.60 47.03 -10.84
CA THR A 6 -37.14 46.96 -11.00
C THR A 6 -36.54 45.56 -10.87
N ARG A 7 -37.23 44.62 -10.22
CA ARG A 7 -36.80 43.20 -10.15
C ARG A 7 -37.16 42.41 -11.42
N LEU A 8 -38.29 42.72 -12.06
CA LEU A 8 -38.68 42.08 -13.33
C LEU A 8 -37.80 42.52 -14.52
N SER A 9 -37.34 43.78 -14.53
CA SER A 9 -36.43 44.28 -15.58
C SER A 9 -35.03 43.65 -15.50
N PHE A 10 -34.53 43.36 -14.29
CA PHE A 10 -33.23 42.70 -14.10
C PHE A 10 -33.24 41.21 -14.50
N LEU A 11 -34.36 40.52 -14.29
CA LEU A 11 -34.54 39.12 -14.71
C LEU A 11 -34.68 38.98 -16.23
N CYS A 12 -35.34 39.93 -16.91
CA CYS A 12 -35.43 39.94 -18.38
C CYS A 12 -34.08 40.26 -19.07
N LEU A 13 -33.28 41.16 -18.51
CA LEU A 13 -31.94 41.50 -19.02
C LEU A 13 -30.93 40.36 -18.83
N ALA A 14 -31.06 39.56 -17.77
CA ALA A 14 -30.25 38.36 -17.55
C ALA A 14 -30.62 37.24 -18.54
N ALA A 15 -31.91 37.04 -18.83
CA ALA A 15 -32.37 36.05 -19.80
C ALA A 15 -31.95 36.37 -21.25
N GLN A 16 -31.95 37.65 -21.65
CA GLN A 16 -31.46 38.06 -22.97
C GLN A 16 -29.94 37.89 -23.13
N ARG A 17 -29.13 38.08 -22.07
CA ARG A 17 -27.67 37.87 -22.11
C ARG A 17 -27.25 36.39 -22.20
N VAL A 18 -28.07 35.47 -21.71
CA VAL A 18 -27.82 34.03 -21.81
C VAL A 18 -28.17 33.51 -23.22
N SER A 19 -29.22 34.05 -23.85
CA SER A 19 -29.62 33.68 -25.21
C SER A 19 -28.60 34.15 -26.27
N LEU A 20 -28.05 35.36 -26.14
CA LEU A 20 -27.02 35.89 -27.05
C LEU A 20 -25.67 35.14 -26.97
N ARG A 21 -25.30 34.57 -25.82
CA ARG A 21 -24.08 33.75 -25.66
C ARG A 21 -24.21 32.36 -26.30
N ALA A 22 -25.41 31.79 -26.29
CA ALA A 22 -25.67 30.49 -26.90
C ALA A 22 -25.64 30.55 -28.45
N GLU A 23 -26.04 31.68 -29.04
CA GLU A 23 -25.96 31.89 -30.50
C GLU A 23 -24.54 32.18 -30.99
N THR A 24 -23.72 32.91 -30.22
CA THR A 24 -22.31 33.16 -30.57
C THR A 24 -21.46 31.88 -30.48
N GLN A 25 -21.72 31.00 -29.51
CA GLN A 25 -21.04 29.69 -29.43
C GLN A 25 -21.43 28.74 -30.59
N ARG A 26 -22.67 28.81 -31.10
CA ARG A 26 -23.10 28.00 -32.25
C ARG A 26 -22.53 28.48 -33.59
N GLN A 27 -22.20 29.77 -33.74
CA GLN A 27 -21.55 30.28 -34.95
C GLN A 27 -20.04 29.98 -35.01
N ILE A 28 -19.34 29.95 -33.87
CA ILE A 28 -17.90 29.66 -33.82
C ILE A 28 -17.61 28.17 -34.16
N LEU A 29 -18.54 27.26 -33.86
CA LEU A 29 -18.42 25.83 -34.17
C LEU A 29 -18.65 25.46 -35.65
N LYS A 30 -19.02 26.40 -36.52
CA LYS A 30 -19.25 26.15 -37.95
C LYS A 30 -18.09 26.57 -38.88
N ILE A 31 -17.03 27.19 -38.36
CA ILE A 31 -15.95 27.77 -39.19
C ILE A 31 -14.68 26.88 -39.28
N ALA A 32 -14.57 25.82 -38.49
CA ALA A 32 -13.39 24.95 -38.53
C ALA A 32 -13.64 23.66 -39.34
N GLY A 33 -13.20 23.65 -40.61
CA GLY A 33 -13.08 22.46 -41.45
C GLY A 33 -11.89 21.55 -41.06
N PRO A 34 -11.75 20.36 -41.67
CA PRO A 34 -11.10 19.21 -41.03
C PRO A 34 -9.63 19.06 -41.44
N ALA A 35 -8.71 19.12 -40.47
CA ALA A 35 -7.36 18.58 -40.62
C ALA A 35 -6.70 18.38 -39.26
N TRP A 36 -6.78 17.16 -38.72
CA TRP A 36 -5.73 16.40 -38.01
C TRP A 36 -6.37 15.33 -37.14
N VAL A 37 -6.14 14.07 -37.51
CA VAL A 37 -6.56 12.88 -36.77
C VAL A 37 -5.60 12.69 -35.60
N ALA A 38 -6.02 13.08 -34.41
CA ALA A 38 -5.40 12.65 -33.16
C ALA A 38 -6.31 11.58 -32.52
N GLN A 39 -5.73 10.41 -32.24
CA GLN A 39 -6.40 9.33 -31.51
C GLN A 39 -6.88 9.85 -30.15
N ARG A 40 -8.17 10.13 -30.03
CA ARG A 40 -8.86 10.35 -28.76
C ARG A 40 -9.00 8.99 -28.08
N GLY A 41 -8.35 8.83 -26.93
CA GLY A 41 -8.64 7.76 -25.98
C GLY A 41 -10.14 7.74 -25.65
N LYS A 42 -10.70 6.52 -25.55
CA LYS A 42 -12.08 6.29 -25.10
C LYS A 42 -12.28 6.98 -23.76
N LYS A 43 -13.28 7.86 -23.69
CA LYS A 43 -13.83 8.36 -22.44
C LYS A 43 -14.76 7.27 -21.92
N ASP A 44 -14.33 6.54 -20.89
CA ASP A 44 -15.14 5.52 -20.24
C ASP A 44 -16.24 6.17 -19.40
N ASP A 45 -17.51 6.03 -19.82
CA ASP A 45 -18.71 6.38 -19.04
C ASP A 45 -18.92 5.44 -17.82
N SER A 46 -18.06 4.44 -17.62
CA SER A 46 -18.12 3.49 -16.49
C SER A 46 -17.50 4.00 -15.19
N SER A 47 -16.76 5.11 -15.22
CA SER A 47 -16.06 5.65 -14.03
C SER A 47 -17.02 6.36 -13.07
N THR A 48 -18.03 7.06 -13.59
CA THR A 48 -19.03 7.78 -12.78
C THR A 48 -19.91 6.85 -11.94
N SER A 49 -20.25 5.66 -12.44
CA SER A 49 -21.03 4.68 -11.67
C SER A 49 -20.26 4.10 -10.47
N ASN A 50 -18.93 4.09 -10.53
CA ASN A 50 -18.10 3.59 -9.43
C ASN A 50 -17.89 4.65 -8.34
N LEU A 51 -17.78 5.93 -8.69
CA LEU A 51 -17.58 7.00 -7.70
C LEU A 51 -18.80 7.14 -6.77
N SER A 52 -20.01 7.15 -7.33
CA SER A 52 -21.25 7.26 -6.55
C SER A 52 -21.45 6.09 -5.58
N ALA A 53 -20.91 4.91 -5.91
CA ALA A 53 -20.96 3.74 -5.04
C ALA A 53 -20.11 3.88 -3.77
N LEU A 54 -19.10 4.76 -3.76
CA LEU A 54 -18.26 5.04 -2.58
C LEU A 54 -18.99 5.86 -1.52
N PHE A 55 -20.04 6.60 -1.90
CA PHE A 55 -20.81 7.40 -0.96
C PHE A 55 -21.90 6.55 -0.31
N LYS A 56 -21.63 6.09 0.91
CA LYS A 56 -22.58 5.29 1.67
C LYS A 56 -23.70 6.17 2.24
N PRO A 57 -24.98 5.74 2.13
CA PRO A 57 -26.11 6.52 2.60
C PRO A 57 -26.09 6.63 4.13
N VAL A 58 -26.22 7.85 4.63
CA VAL A 58 -26.39 8.13 6.07
C VAL A 58 -27.85 7.89 6.45
N PRO A 59 -28.14 7.16 7.54
CA PRO A 59 -29.51 6.94 7.99
C PRO A 59 -30.11 8.24 8.54
N VAL A 60 -31.24 8.67 7.97
CA VAL A 60 -32.03 9.81 8.45
C VAL A 60 -33.16 9.27 9.33
N ARG A 61 -33.23 9.68 10.59
CA ARG A 61 -34.30 9.31 11.54
C ARG A 61 -35.15 10.53 11.86
N SER A 62 -36.46 10.32 12.03
CA SER A 62 -37.37 11.32 12.60
C SER A 62 -37.15 11.43 14.12
N ASN A 63 -37.24 12.64 14.66
CA ASN A 63 -37.15 12.86 16.10
C ASN A 63 -38.55 12.64 16.73
N PRO A 64 -38.72 11.69 17.66
CA PRO A 64 -40.03 11.39 18.26
C PRO A 64 -40.58 12.52 19.14
N ASP A 65 -39.70 13.41 19.62
CA ASP A 65 -40.07 14.56 20.47
C ASP A 65 -40.55 15.78 19.68
N ASP A 66 -40.53 15.73 18.34
CA ASP A 66 -41.01 16.82 17.49
C ASP A 66 -42.55 16.88 17.55
N ILE A 67 -43.10 18.04 17.93
CA ILE A 67 -44.54 18.30 17.94
C ILE A 67 -45.08 18.19 16.51
N ASN A 68 -46.16 17.42 16.31
CA ASN A 68 -46.78 17.22 14.99
C ASN A 68 -47.65 18.42 14.56
N ILE A 69 -47.01 19.56 14.38
CA ILE A 69 -47.64 20.83 13.97
C ILE A 69 -48.35 20.67 12.61
N GLY A 70 -47.83 19.81 11.72
CA GLY A 70 -48.44 19.54 10.42
C GLY A 70 -49.82 18.89 10.53
N ALA A 71 -49.95 17.86 11.38
CA ALA A 71 -51.23 17.20 11.62
C ALA A 71 -52.23 18.09 12.36
N GLU A 72 -51.75 18.98 13.24
CA GLU A 72 -52.60 19.97 13.91
C GLU A 72 -53.22 20.97 12.92
N LEU A 73 -52.44 21.40 11.92
CA LEU A 73 -52.88 22.39 10.93
C LEU A 73 -53.73 21.81 9.80
N THR A 74 -53.46 20.57 9.38
CA THR A 74 -54.03 20.01 8.13
C THR A 74 -54.70 18.63 8.29
N GLY A 75 -54.80 18.11 9.51
CA GLY A 75 -55.35 16.77 9.80
C GLY A 75 -54.34 15.64 9.55
N SER A 76 -54.73 14.39 9.78
CA SER A 76 -53.85 13.23 9.53
C SER A 76 -53.78 12.88 8.03
N LEU A 77 -52.58 12.52 7.55
CA LEU A 77 -52.38 12.07 6.18
C LEU A 77 -52.74 10.58 6.01
N ASP A 78 -53.46 10.25 4.94
CA ASP A 78 -53.64 8.86 4.51
C ASP A 78 -52.34 8.33 3.91
N LYS A 79 -51.74 7.34 4.59
CA LYS A 79 -50.49 6.70 4.17
C LYS A 79 -50.61 5.99 2.81
N ALA A 80 -51.79 5.49 2.44
CA ALA A 80 -52.01 4.82 1.15
C ALA A 80 -51.96 5.81 -0.01
N GLU A 81 -52.59 6.98 0.15
CA GLU A 81 -52.58 8.05 -0.85
C GLU A 81 -51.22 8.74 -0.93
N LEU A 82 -50.55 8.98 0.21
CA LEU A 82 -49.18 9.47 0.25
C LEU A 82 -48.23 8.57 -0.55
N LEU A 83 -48.36 7.24 -0.41
CA LEU A 83 -47.54 6.30 -1.18
C LEU A 83 -47.77 6.43 -2.70
N LYS A 84 -49.02 6.65 -3.14
CA LYS A 84 -49.31 6.89 -4.57
C LYS A 84 -48.66 8.18 -5.06
N VAL A 85 -48.72 9.25 -4.28
CA VAL A 85 -48.08 10.53 -4.60
C VAL A 85 -46.56 10.37 -4.72
N LEU A 86 -45.92 9.70 -3.76
CA LEU A 86 -44.46 9.43 -3.78
C LEU A 86 -44.03 8.55 -4.97
N ASN A 87 -44.83 7.54 -5.32
CA ASN A 87 -44.56 6.71 -6.50
C ASN A 87 -44.69 7.53 -7.79
N LYS A 88 -45.71 8.38 -7.91
CA LYS A 88 -45.88 9.29 -9.05
C LYS A 88 -44.72 10.29 -9.16
N PHE A 89 -44.28 10.85 -8.03
CA PHE A 89 -43.12 11.74 -7.94
C PHE A 89 -41.84 11.07 -8.45
N SER A 90 -41.51 9.88 -7.96
CA SER A 90 -40.29 9.15 -8.36
C SER A 90 -40.28 8.64 -9.80
N GLN A 91 -41.45 8.47 -10.43
CA GLN A 91 -41.57 8.01 -11.81
C GLN A 91 -41.48 9.13 -12.86
N LYS A 92 -41.75 10.39 -12.48
CA LYS A 92 -41.70 11.54 -13.40
C LYS A 92 -40.30 11.74 -13.99
N ARG A 93 -40.26 12.00 -15.30
CA ARG A 93 -39.00 12.20 -16.04
C ARG A 93 -38.34 13.53 -15.69
N GLU A 94 -39.15 14.55 -15.46
CA GLU A 94 -38.72 15.90 -15.11
C GLU A 94 -37.99 15.88 -13.77
N ILE A 95 -38.54 15.16 -12.77
CA ILE A 95 -37.92 14.99 -11.45
C ILE A 95 -36.58 14.26 -11.56
N LYS A 96 -36.50 13.17 -12.33
CA LYS A 96 -35.22 12.46 -12.56
C LYS A 96 -34.17 13.34 -13.22
N THR A 97 -34.58 14.20 -14.15
CA THR A 97 -33.67 15.15 -14.82
C THR A 97 -33.18 16.19 -13.82
N LEU A 98 -34.07 16.74 -13.00
CA LEU A 98 -33.74 17.71 -11.96
C LEU A 98 -32.81 17.11 -10.88
N CYS A 99 -32.95 15.82 -10.55
CA CYS A 99 -32.00 15.10 -9.72
C CYS A 99 -30.59 15.08 -10.33
N MET A 100 -30.45 14.78 -11.63
CA MET A 100 -29.16 14.76 -12.32
C MET A 100 -28.51 16.15 -12.33
N GLU A 101 -29.30 17.21 -12.54
CA GLU A 101 -28.83 18.60 -12.47
C GLU A 101 -28.30 18.99 -11.08
N ASN A 102 -28.79 18.32 -10.02
CA ASN A 102 -28.35 18.50 -8.63
C ASN A 102 -27.32 17.46 -8.18
N GLY A 103 -26.67 16.75 -9.11
CA GLY A 103 -25.56 15.83 -8.81
C GLY A 103 -25.98 14.43 -8.33
N LEU A 104 -27.28 14.10 -8.34
CA LEU A 104 -27.78 12.77 -8.05
C LEU A 104 -27.81 11.95 -9.35
N ASP A 105 -26.86 11.02 -9.50
CA ASP A 105 -26.90 10.07 -10.61
C ASP A 105 -27.97 8.97 -10.40
N ILE A 106 -28.12 8.06 -11.36
CA ILE A 106 -29.17 7.02 -11.29
C ILE A 106 -29.04 6.16 -10.03
N TYR A 107 -27.82 5.87 -9.58
CA TYR A 107 -27.57 5.06 -8.39
C TYR A 107 -27.98 5.80 -7.10
N LEU A 108 -27.51 7.04 -6.92
CA LEU A 108 -27.85 7.86 -5.75
C LEU A 108 -29.35 8.18 -5.74
N GLN A 109 -29.96 8.42 -6.90
CA GLN A 109 -31.40 8.64 -7.04
C GLN A 109 -32.20 7.46 -6.46
N GLN A 110 -31.87 6.23 -6.85
CA GLN A 110 -32.61 5.05 -6.37
C GLN A 110 -32.54 4.91 -4.84
N GLN A 111 -31.36 5.14 -4.26
CA GLN A 111 -31.18 5.08 -2.81
C GLN A 111 -31.87 6.22 -2.08
N ALA A 112 -31.76 7.45 -2.60
CA ALA A 112 -32.42 8.63 -2.04
C ALA A 112 -33.94 8.48 -2.07
N PHE A 113 -34.54 8.05 -3.19
CA PHE A 113 -35.98 7.82 -3.28
C PHE A 113 -36.45 6.72 -2.33
N ALA A 114 -35.72 5.60 -2.24
CA ALA A 114 -36.06 4.51 -1.33
C ALA A 114 -36.03 4.97 0.14
N SER A 115 -35.00 5.74 0.51
CA SER A 115 -34.86 6.29 1.86
C SER A 115 -35.92 7.35 2.17
N PHE A 116 -36.19 8.27 1.24
CA PHE A 116 -37.20 9.31 1.40
C PHE A 116 -38.61 8.73 1.53
N ARG A 117 -38.94 7.73 0.71
CA ARG A 117 -40.19 6.98 0.83
C ARG A 117 -40.31 6.30 2.19
N ARG A 118 -39.23 5.65 2.66
CA ARG A 118 -39.20 5.02 3.99
C ARG A 118 -39.45 6.05 5.09
N TYR A 119 -38.72 7.15 5.06
CA TYR A 119 -38.88 8.27 6.00
C TYR A 119 -40.31 8.78 6.04
N CYS A 120 -40.92 9.05 4.87
CA CYS A 120 -42.30 9.55 4.81
C CYS A 120 -43.35 8.57 5.35
N MET A 121 -43.11 7.25 5.26
CA MET A 121 -44.09 6.22 5.65
C MET A 121 -43.92 5.76 7.11
N GLU A 122 -42.69 5.71 7.60
CA GLU A 122 -42.33 5.22 8.93
C GLU A 122 -42.30 6.34 9.99
N ALA A 123 -42.06 7.60 9.59
CA ALA A 123 -42.09 8.70 10.54
C ALA A 123 -43.48 8.85 11.17
N GLU A 124 -43.51 8.95 12.50
CA GLU A 124 -44.73 9.28 13.26
C GLU A 124 -45.12 10.75 13.02
N ASN A 125 -44.12 11.64 12.98
CA ASN A 125 -44.29 13.06 12.74
C ASN A 125 -43.42 13.49 11.55
N LEU A 126 -44.05 14.02 10.50
CA LEU A 126 -43.36 14.65 9.38
C LEU A 126 -43.09 16.12 9.71
N GLN A 127 -42.05 16.70 9.09
CA GLN A 127 -41.84 18.14 9.15
C GLN A 127 -43.10 18.87 8.64
N ALA A 128 -43.51 19.92 9.37
CA ALA A 128 -44.80 20.57 9.15
C ALA A 128 -44.95 21.11 7.71
N ASP A 129 -43.88 21.64 7.14
CA ASP A 129 -43.80 22.14 5.76
C ASP A 129 -44.02 21.04 4.72
N LEU A 130 -43.36 19.88 4.87
CA LEU A 130 -43.59 18.71 4.02
C LEU A 130 -45.01 18.16 4.20
N HIS A 131 -45.50 18.09 5.43
CA HIS A 131 -46.84 17.59 5.74
C HIS A 131 -47.93 18.45 5.07
N ILE A 132 -47.84 19.78 5.20
CA ILE A 132 -48.76 20.73 4.55
C ILE A 132 -48.70 20.58 3.03
N THR A 133 -47.50 20.53 2.46
CA THR A 133 -47.31 20.39 1.00
C THR A 133 -47.97 19.10 0.47
N VAL A 134 -47.81 17.98 1.18
CA VAL A 134 -48.48 16.72 0.82
C VAL A 134 -50.00 16.85 0.93
N SER A 135 -50.51 17.48 2.00
CA SER A 135 -51.95 17.69 2.18
C SER A 135 -52.54 18.51 1.04
N ASP A 136 -51.87 19.60 0.63
CA ASP A 136 -52.28 20.43 -0.51
C ASP A 136 -52.32 19.63 -1.82
N ILE A 137 -51.33 18.75 -2.05
CA ILE A 137 -51.31 17.87 -3.23
C ILE A 137 -52.49 16.88 -3.20
N LEU A 138 -52.81 16.30 -2.04
CA LEU A 138 -53.93 15.37 -1.88
C LEU A 138 -55.29 16.06 -2.06
N GLN A 139 -55.39 17.33 -1.67
CA GLN A 139 -56.59 18.16 -1.84
C GLN A 139 -56.67 18.81 -3.25
N GLY A 140 -55.66 18.62 -4.10
CA GLY A 140 -55.60 19.19 -5.45
C GLY A 140 -55.21 20.67 -5.51
N ALA A 141 -54.76 21.25 -4.40
CA ALA A 141 -54.29 22.62 -4.29
C ALA A 141 -52.77 22.78 -4.58
N GLY A 142 -52.02 21.68 -4.65
CA GLY A 142 -50.58 21.64 -4.93
C GLY A 142 -50.19 20.73 -6.10
N HIS A 143 -48.98 20.92 -6.64
CA HIS A 143 -48.44 20.06 -7.70
C HIS A 143 -47.43 19.05 -7.14
N VAL A 144 -47.35 17.85 -7.71
CA VAL A 144 -46.47 16.77 -7.22
C VAL A 144 -44.99 17.18 -7.18
N ASP A 145 -44.59 18.15 -8.01
CA ASP A 145 -43.20 18.62 -8.11
C ASP A 145 -42.80 19.47 -6.90
N ASP A 146 -43.77 20.00 -6.13
CA ASP A 146 -43.52 20.79 -4.92
C ASP A 146 -42.87 19.97 -3.81
N ILE A 147 -42.85 18.64 -3.94
CA ILE A 147 -42.12 17.71 -3.05
C ILE A 147 -40.60 17.81 -3.26
N PHE A 148 -40.14 18.25 -4.45
CA PHE A 148 -38.73 18.17 -4.83
C PHE A 148 -37.76 18.87 -3.87
N PRO A 149 -38.00 20.11 -3.39
CA PRO A 149 -37.09 20.77 -2.45
C PRO A 149 -36.89 19.98 -1.15
N TYR A 150 -37.96 19.35 -0.64
CA TYR A 150 -37.91 18.51 0.56
C TYR A 150 -37.19 17.19 0.30
N PHE A 151 -37.44 16.57 -0.86
CA PHE A 151 -36.70 15.40 -1.30
C PHE A 151 -35.20 15.70 -1.43
N LEU A 152 -34.84 16.83 -2.05
CA LEU A 152 -33.44 17.24 -2.22
C LEU A 152 -32.76 17.51 -0.88
N ARG A 153 -33.46 18.16 0.06
CA ARG A 153 -32.98 18.34 1.44
C ARG A 153 -32.71 17.00 2.14
N HIS A 154 -33.63 16.04 1.99
CA HIS A 154 -33.45 14.68 2.51
C HIS A 154 -32.28 13.95 1.83
N ALA A 155 -32.16 14.08 0.50
CA ALA A 155 -31.07 13.50 -0.27
C ALA A 155 -29.70 14.03 0.19
N LYS A 156 -29.58 15.33 0.46
CA LYS A 156 -28.36 15.96 1.00
C LYS A 156 -28.02 15.48 2.41
N GLN A 157 -29.01 15.17 3.25
CA GLN A 157 -28.78 14.56 4.56
C GLN A 157 -28.25 13.11 4.44
N ILE A 158 -28.76 12.33 3.48
CA ILE A 158 -28.28 10.98 3.20
C ILE A 158 -26.88 11.02 2.59
N PHE A 159 -26.63 11.99 1.71
CA PHE A 159 -25.44 12.13 0.90
C PHE A 159 -24.82 13.53 1.10
N PRO A 160 -24.10 13.76 2.21
CA PRO A 160 -23.54 15.08 2.54
C PRO A 160 -22.57 15.63 1.49
N HIS A 161 -21.93 14.74 0.71
CA HIS A 161 -21.02 15.11 -0.37
C HIS A 161 -21.65 15.99 -1.45
N LEU A 162 -22.99 15.95 -1.62
CA LEU A 162 -23.70 16.77 -2.60
C LEU A 162 -23.57 18.27 -2.30
N ASP A 163 -23.37 18.66 -1.03
CA ASP A 163 -23.20 20.06 -0.64
C ASP A 163 -21.75 20.54 -0.69
N CYS A 164 -20.77 19.63 -0.63
CA CYS A 164 -19.35 19.96 -0.49
C CYS A 164 -18.45 19.38 -1.60
N MET A 165 -19.03 18.87 -2.69
CA MET A 165 -18.28 18.24 -3.80
C MET A 165 -17.18 19.14 -4.37
N ASP A 166 -17.45 20.43 -4.53
CA ASP A 166 -16.46 21.39 -5.05
C ASP A 166 -15.31 21.61 -4.08
N ASP A 167 -15.57 21.57 -2.77
CA ASP A 167 -14.54 21.72 -1.75
C ASP A 167 -13.67 20.47 -1.66
N LEU A 168 -14.28 19.28 -1.72
CA LEU A 168 -13.55 18.01 -1.80
C LEU A 168 -12.61 17.98 -3.02
N LYS A 169 -13.08 18.41 -4.20
CA LYS A 169 -12.24 18.52 -5.41
C LYS A 169 -11.08 19.50 -5.26
N LYS A 170 -11.29 20.64 -4.58
CA LYS A 170 -10.19 21.59 -4.31
C LYS A 170 -9.16 21.02 -3.34
N ILE A 171 -9.60 20.34 -2.28
CA ILE A 171 -8.71 19.75 -1.27
C ILE A 171 -7.87 18.62 -1.88
N SER A 172 -8.42 17.87 -2.83
CA SER A 172 -7.77 16.78 -3.54
C SER A 172 -7.12 17.18 -4.88
N ASP A 173 -6.98 18.48 -5.15
CA ASP A 173 -6.22 18.96 -6.31
C ASP A 173 -4.71 18.88 -6.02
N LEU A 174 -4.05 17.90 -6.64
CA LEU A 174 -2.63 17.63 -6.46
C LEU A 174 -1.80 17.99 -7.69
N ARG A 175 -2.32 18.81 -8.61
CA ARG A 175 -1.64 19.15 -9.88
C ARG A 175 -0.34 19.93 -9.70
N THR A 176 -0.17 20.63 -8.57
CA THR A 176 1.05 21.41 -8.28
C THR A 176 1.69 21.05 -6.94
N PRO A 177 2.31 19.85 -6.79
CA PRO A 177 2.86 19.40 -5.51
C PRO A 177 3.99 20.30 -4.97
N ALA A 178 4.72 20.98 -5.85
CA ALA A 178 5.79 21.90 -5.46
C ALA A 178 5.31 23.04 -4.55
N ASN A 179 4.04 23.45 -4.67
CA ASN A 179 3.42 24.52 -3.88
C ASN A 179 3.12 24.11 -2.44
N TRP A 180 3.16 22.81 -2.12
CA TRP A 180 2.98 22.32 -0.74
C TRP A 180 4.19 22.66 0.15
N TYR A 181 5.29 23.09 -0.46
CA TYR A 181 6.55 23.38 0.20
C TYR A 181 6.99 24.83 -0.04
N PRO A 182 6.23 25.83 0.46
CA PRO A 182 6.52 27.24 0.19
C PRO A 182 7.90 27.67 0.69
N ASN A 183 8.35 27.13 1.83
CA ASN A 183 9.67 27.44 2.39
C ASN A 183 10.82 26.95 1.49
N ALA A 184 10.65 25.82 0.81
CA ALA A 184 11.64 25.33 -0.17
C ALA A 184 11.61 26.17 -1.46
N ARG A 185 10.45 26.70 -1.84
CA ARG A 185 10.30 27.63 -2.98
C ARG A 185 10.82 29.04 -2.68
N ALA A 186 10.95 29.41 -1.40
CA ALA A 186 11.42 30.73 -0.98
C ALA A 186 12.95 30.90 -1.10
N ILE A 187 13.69 29.83 -1.37
CA ILE A 187 15.14 29.84 -1.55
C ILE A 187 15.50 29.33 -2.94
N ASN A 188 16.67 29.74 -3.44
CA ASN A 188 17.21 29.18 -4.68
C ASN A 188 17.92 27.85 -4.36
N ARG A 189 17.37 26.73 -4.84
CA ARG A 189 17.93 25.39 -4.61
C ARG A 189 18.65 24.91 -5.86
N LYS A 190 19.90 24.47 -5.70
CA LYS A 190 20.67 23.83 -6.78
C LYS A 190 20.57 22.32 -6.67
N ILE A 191 20.08 21.66 -7.73
CA ILE A 191 19.98 20.20 -7.79
C ILE A 191 21.21 19.64 -8.50
N ILE A 192 21.91 18.69 -7.87
CA ILE A 192 23.08 18.00 -8.42
C ILE A 192 22.77 16.51 -8.49
N PHE A 193 22.57 16.00 -9.70
CA PHE A 193 22.28 14.59 -9.93
C PHE A 193 23.55 13.79 -10.19
N HIS A 194 23.89 12.92 -9.25
CA HIS A 194 24.95 11.92 -9.38
C HIS A 194 24.39 10.66 -10.05
N SER A 195 24.50 10.62 -11.37
CA SER A 195 23.96 9.58 -12.23
C SER A 195 24.99 8.48 -12.49
N GLY A 196 24.69 7.24 -12.12
CA GLY A 196 25.57 6.12 -12.46
C GLY A 196 25.12 4.76 -11.90
N PRO A 197 25.75 3.66 -12.34
CA PRO A 197 25.42 2.33 -11.85
C PRO A 197 25.79 2.16 -10.36
N THR A 198 25.48 1.01 -9.79
CA THR A 198 26.03 0.62 -8.49
C THR A 198 27.56 0.49 -8.57
N ASN A 199 28.26 0.69 -7.45
CA ASN A 199 29.72 0.64 -7.38
C ASN A 199 30.45 1.65 -8.32
N SER A 200 29.95 2.88 -8.42
CA SER A 200 30.48 3.94 -9.29
C SER A 200 31.05 5.15 -8.56
N GLY A 201 31.06 5.13 -7.21
CA GLY A 201 31.47 6.28 -6.40
C GLY A 201 30.46 7.44 -6.34
N LYS A 202 29.29 7.32 -6.99
CA LYS A 202 28.27 8.39 -7.04
C LYS A 202 27.89 8.93 -5.64
N THR A 203 27.58 8.04 -4.71
CA THR A 203 27.19 8.38 -3.34
C THR A 203 28.39 8.92 -2.54
N TYR A 204 29.61 8.44 -2.83
CA TYR A 204 30.81 8.90 -2.13
C TYR A 204 31.03 10.41 -2.30
N HIS A 205 30.94 10.93 -3.53
CA HIS A 205 31.11 12.37 -3.78
C HIS A 205 30.01 13.24 -3.14
N ALA A 206 28.76 12.78 -3.14
CA ALA A 206 27.68 13.47 -2.44
C ALA A 206 27.93 13.50 -0.92
N MET A 207 28.43 12.39 -0.36
CA MET A 207 28.75 12.28 1.07
C MET A 207 29.96 13.14 1.47
N GLU A 208 31.00 13.26 0.65
CA GLU A 208 32.13 14.17 0.94
C GLU A 208 31.65 15.63 1.05
N ARG A 209 30.71 16.03 0.18
CA ARG A 209 30.11 17.37 0.24
C ARG A 209 29.23 17.55 1.49
N PHE A 210 28.46 16.53 1.86
CA PHE A 210 27.69 16.50 3.11
C PHE A 210 28.58 16.63 4.35
N LEU A 211 29.70 15.91 4.44
CA LEU A 211 30.60 15.93 5.59
C LEU A 211 31.32 17.27 5.77
N THR A 212 31.57 18.00 4.68
CA THR A 212 32.28 19.28 4.70
C THR A 212 31.36 20.49 4.85
N ALA A 213 30.04 20.28 4.80
CA ALA A 213 29.04 21.34 4.97
C ALA A 213 28.94 21.81 6.42
N LYS A 214 28.36 22.99 6.66
CA LYS A 214 28.06 23.47 8.01
C LYS A 214 26.87 22.72 8.63
N SER A 215 25.90 22.37 7.79
CA SER A 215 24.73 21.58 8.16
C SER A 215 24.28 20.73 6.99
N GLY A 216 23.72 19.57 7.28
CA GLY A 216 23.20 18.73 6.22
C GLY A 216 22.26 17.61 6.65
N VAL A 217 21.55 17.07 5.68
CA VAL A 217 20.67 15.91 5.87
C VAL A 217 20.93 14.83 4.84
N TYR A 218 21.15 13.60 5.30
CA TYR A 218 21.20 12.41 4.45
C TYR A 218 19.85 11.68 4.55
N CYS A 219 19.23 11.41 3.40
CA CYS A 219 17.94 10.73 3.26
C CYS A 219 18.16 9.36 2.60
N GLY A 220 18.21 8.30 3.40
CA GLY A 220 18.43 6.93 2.94
C GLY A 220 17.12 6.14 2.73
N PRO A 221 17.09 5.16 1.80
CA PRO A 221 15.95 4.27 1.58
C PRO A 221 15.73 3.27 2.72
N LEU A 222 16.76 3.02 3.53
CA LEU A 222 16.83 1.91 4.49
C LEU A 222 17.42 2.37 5.82
N LYS A 223 16.92 1.78 6.91
CA LYS A 223 17.45 1.92 8.27
C LYS A 223 18.96 1.64 8.33
N LEU A 224 19.40 0.56 7.66
CA LEU A 224 20.81 0.18 7.60
C LEU A 224 21.71 1.28 7.01
N LEU A 225 21.28 1.95 5.94
CA LEU A 225 22.07 3.03 5.33
C LEU A 225 22.09 4.28 6.19
N ALA A 226 20.94 4.65 6.79
CA ALA A 226 20.89 5.77 7.71
C ALA A 226 21.84 5.56 8.90
N THR A 227 21.85 4.34 9.47
CA THR A 227 22.77 3.95 10.54
C THR A 227 24.23 3.94 10.08
N GLU A 228 24.53 3.43 8.88
CA GLU A 228 25.89 3.43 8.32
C GLU A 228 26.44 4.85 8.16
N VAL A 229 25.66 5.76 7.58
CA VAL A 229 26.04 7.16 7.39
C VAL A 229 26.20 7.87 8.74
N PHE A 230 25.32 7.60 9.70
CA PHE A 230 25.44 8.12 11.07
C PHE A 230 26.79 7.73 11.68
N HIS A 231 27.16 6.44 11.67
CA HIS A 231 28.43 5.99 12.25
C HIS A 231 29.63 6.59 11.51
N LYS A 232 29.66 6.50 10.17
CA LYS A 232 30.77 7.03 9.35
C LYS A 232 30.98 8.53 9.52
N SER A 233 29.91 9.31 9.64
CA SER A 233 30.00 10.76 9.82
C SER A 233 30.63 11.10 11.16
N ASN A 234 30.17 10.46 12.23
CA ASN A 234 30.70 10.68 13.58
C ASN A 234 32.14 10.17 13.72
N GLU A 235 32.48 9.02 13.12
CA GLU A 235 33.86 8.51 13.07
C GLU A 235 34.82 9.46 12.35
N ARG A 236 34.33 10.18 11.33
CA ARG A 236 35.09 11.22 10.61
C ARG A 236 35.05 12.59 11.28
N GLY A 237 34.51 12.69 12.49
CA GLY A 237 34.49 13.93 13.29
C GLY A 237 33.35 14.90 12.95
N THR A 238 32.41 14.52 12.10
CA THR A 238 31.20 15.32 11.82
C THR A 238 30.06 14.86 12.73
N SER A 239 29.72 15.64 13.76
CA SER A 239 28.59 15.33 14.65
C SER A 239 27.31 15.21 13.83
N CYS A 240 26.73 14.02 13.79
CA CYS A 240 25.58 13.67 12.96
C CYS A 240 24.57 12.88 13.77
N ASP A 241 23.33 13.32 13.86
CA ASP A 241 22.26 12.61 14.57
C ASP A 241 21.64 11.51 13.69
N LEU A 242 21.04 10.49 14.29
CA LEU A 242 20.29 9.45 13.58
C LEU A 242 18.78 9.63 13.82
N ILE A 243 17.99 9.62 12.75
CA ILE A 243 16.52 9.64 12.83
C ILE A 243 15.92 8.60 11.87
N THR A 244 15.36 7.53 12.41
CA THR A 244 14.56 6.55 11.67
C THR A 244 13.13 6.50 12.22
N GLY A 245 12.28 5.65 11.65
CA GLY A 245 10.92 5.43 12.16
C GLY A 245 10.92 4.97 13.62
N GLU A 246 11.86 4.09 13.96
CA GLU A 246 11.92 3.37 15.23
C GLU A 246 13.09 3.82 16.10
N GLU A 247 13.99 4.69 15.65
CA GLU A 247 15.17 5.08 16.42
C GLU A 247 15.53 6.57 16.25
N ARG A 248 15.87 7.23 17.36
CA ARG A 248 16.50 8.55 17.39
C ARG A 248 17.71 8.52 18.30
N LYS A 249 18.86 8.94 17.79
CA LYS A 249 20.12 9.05 18.55
C LYS A 249 20.75 10.41 18.27
N PHE A 250 21.12 11.12 19.34
CA PHE A 250 21.95 12.32 19.23
C PHE A 250 23.42 11.91 19.17
N ALA A 251 24.20 12.59 18.33
CA ALA A 251 25.65 12.41 18.31
C ALA A 251 26.29 12.87 19.63
N ARG A 252 25.74 13.94 20.20
CA ARG A 252 26.25 14.58 21.40
C ARG A 252 25.59 13.98 22.64
N GLY A 253 26.41 13.61 23.62
CA GLY A 253 25.95 12.98 24.86
C GLY A 253 25.12 13.89 25.77
N ASP A 254 25.11 15.20 25.51
CA ASP A 254 24.29 16.20 26.22
C ASP A 254 22.84 16.27 25.70
N GLY A 255 22.50 15.51 24.66
CA GLY A 255 21.17 15.50 24.04
C GLY A 255 20.88 16.71 23.15
N SER A 256 21.89 17.53 22.84
CA SER A 256 21.73 18.66 21.91
C SER A 256 21.68 18.18 20.45
N PRO A 257 20.79 18.75 19.61
CA PRO A 257 20.76 18.44 18.18
C PRO A 257 22.06 18.83 17.47
N SER A 258 22.51 17.97 16.57
CA SER A 258 23.62 18.25 15.67
C SER A 258 23.17 19.04 14.44
N ALA A 259 24.12 19.70 13.78
CA ALA A 259 23.86 20.37 12.51
C ALA A 259 23.69 19.38 11.34
N HIS A 260 24.19 18.15 11.49
CA HIS A 260 24.01 17.08 10.52
C HIS A 260 23.04 16.02 11.03
N VAL A 261 22.24 15.48 10.13
CA VAL A 261 21.28 14.42 10.42
C VAL A 261 21.35 13.34 9.34
N SER A 262 21.40 12.08 9.74
CA SER A 262 21.19 10.93 8.89
C SER A 262 19.82 10.34 9.19
N CYS A 263 18.96 10.24 8.18
CA CYS A 263 17.60 9.75 8.37
C CYS A 263 17.12 8.82 7.27
N THR A 264 16.07 8.05 7.56
CA THR A 264 15.27 7.43 6.50
C THR A 264 14.50 8.52 5.77
N VAL A 265 14.28 8.36 4.46
CA VAL A 265 13.68 9.40 3.62
C VAL A 265 12.29 9.86 4.12
N GLU A 266 11.49 8.96 4.69
CA GLU A 266 10.17 9.27 5.28
C GLU A 266 10.26 10.23 6.47
N MET A 267 11.38 10.20 7.21
CA MET A 267 11.60 10.97 8.42
C MET A 267 12.27 12.32 8.16
N THR A 268 12.55 12.65 6.88
CA THR A 268 13.18 13.89 6.47
C THR A 268 12.36 15.11 6.94
N SER A 269 13.04 16.08 7.55
CA SER A 269 12.42 17.37 7.87
C SER A 269 12.36 18.25 6.63
N VAL A 270 11.17 18.79 6.35
CA VAL A 270 10.93 19.78 5.29
C VAL A 270 10.71 21.18 5.86
N THR A 271 11.08 21.38 7.13
CA THR A 271 10.95 22.65 7.86
C THR A 271 12.29 23.18 8.34
N ASN A 272 13.31 22.33 8.42
CA ASN A 272 14.64 22.71 8.86
C ASN A 272 15.49 23.12 7.65
N PRO A 273 16.21 24.26 7.73
CA PRO A 273 17.15 24.67 6.69
C PRO A 273 18.48 23.89 6.81
N TYR A 274 19.05 23.53 5.66
CA TYR A 274 20.34 22.85 5.53
C TYR A 274 21.22 23.53 4.48
N GLU A 275 22.53 23.42 4.60
CA GLU A 275 23.43 23.80 3.51
C GLU A 275 23.40 22.73 2.41
N VAL A 276 23.49 21.45 2.81
CA VAL A 276 23.53 20.31 1.87
C VAL A 276 22.48 19.26 2.24
N ALA A 277 21.74 18.76 1.26
CA ALA A 277 20.95 17.55 1.40
C ALA A 277 21.41 16.47 0.42
N VAL A 278 21.42 15.21 0.88
CA VAL A 278 21.72 14.04 0.04
C VAL A 278 20.49 13.13 0.02
N VAL A 279 19.88 12.95 -1.15
CA VAL A 279 18.78 11.99 -1.35
C VAL A 279 19.31 10.79 -2.12
N ASP A 280 19.37 9.65 -1.44
CA ASP A 280 19.92 8.42 -2.01
C ASP A 280 18.84 7.59 -2.72
N GLU A 281 19.27 6.82 -3.72
CA GLU A 281 18.43 5.92 -4.51
C GLU A 281 17.16 6.59 -5.07
N ILE A 282 17.35 7.76 -5.71
CA ILE A 282 16.27 8.64 -6.19
C ILE A 282 15.31 7.96 -7.18
N GLN A 283 15.72 6.87 -7.83
CA GLN A 283 14.83 6.08 -8.68
C GLN A 283 13.62 5.50 -7.94
N LEU A 284 13.65 5.43 -6.60
CA LEU A 284 12.52 5.01 -5.79
C LEU A 284 11.35 6.02 -5.79
N LEU A 285 11.47 7.17 -6.47
CA LEU A 285 10.34 8.02 -6.83
C LEU A 285 9.19 7.26 -7.52
N ARG A 286 9.49 6.21 -8.31
CA ARG A 286 8.46 5.37 -8.96
C ARG A 286 7.85 4.30 -8.06
N ASP A 287 8.35 4.12 -6.84
CA ASP A 287 7.89 3.03 -5.98
C ASP A 287 6.39 3.20 -5.72
N PRO A 288 5.54 2.20 -6.06
CA PRO A 288 4.10 2.36 -5.96
C PRO A 288 3.61 2.64 -4.54
N GLN A 289 4.35 2.26 -3.50
CA GLN A 289 3.93 2.37 -2.11
C GLN A 289 4.66 3.51 -1.37
N ARG A 290 5.96 3.67 -1.62
CA ARG A 290 6.85 4.57 -0.86
C ARG A 290 7.33 5.78 -1.66
N GLY A 291 7.06 5.84 -2.97
CA GLY A 291 7.61 6.88 -3.87
C GLY A 291 7.31 8.31 -3.42
N TRP A 292 6.17 8.52 -2.76
CA TRP A 292 5.79 9.80 -2.15
C TRP A 292 6.84 10.38 -1.19
N ALA A 293 7.62 9.54 -0.51
CA ALA A 293 8.64 10.00 0.42
C ALA A 293 9.81 10.68 -0.30
N TRP A 294 10.23 10.12 -1.44
CA TRP A 294 11.24 10.75 -2.31
C TRP A 294 10.71 12.01 -2.96
N THR A 295 9.47 12.01 -3.44
CA THR A 295 8.85 13.20 -4.03
C THR A 295 8.79 14.34 -3.00
N ARG A 296 8.38 14.02 -1.76
CA ARG A 296 8.37 14.95 -0.63
C ARG A 296 9.76 15.49 -0.30
N ALA A 297 10.77 14.63 -0.23
CA ALA A 297 12.14 15.07 0.04
C ALA A 297 12.67 15.97 -1.09
N PHE A 298 12.53 15.53 -2.33
CA PHE A 298 13.00 16.26 -3.51
C PHE A 298 12.36 17.65 -3.64
N LEU A 299 11.04 17.75 -3.48
CA LEU A 299 10.32 19.01 -3.59
C LEU A 299 10.39 19.87 -2.31
N GLY A 300 10.51 19.26 -1.13
CA GLY A 300 10.28 19.91 0.15
C GLY A 300 11.51 20.22 0.99
N LEU A 301 12.67 19.63 0.70
CA LEU A 301 13.90 19.95 1.42
C LEU A 301 14.29 21.42 1.25
N ILE A 302 14.53 22.09 2.37
CA ILE A 302 15.03 23.46 2.43
C ILE A 302 16.56 23.38 2.48
N ALA A 303 17.20 23.19 1.32
CA ALA A 303 18.65 23.11 1.22
C ALA A 303 19.19 23.92 0.04
N GLU A 304 20.36 24.53 0.20
CA GLU A 304 21.03 25.29 -0.85
C GLU A 304 21.49 24.37 -2.00
N GLU A 305 22.10 23.24 -1.65
CA GLU A 305 22.51 22.18 -2.58
C GLU A 305 21.82 20.85 -2.26
N ILE A 306 21.10 20.29 -3.24
CA ILE A 306 20.46 18.97 -3.13
C ILE A 306 21.17 18.00 -4.05
N HIS A 307 21.94 17.12 -3.46
CA HIS A 307 22.62 16.02 -4.13
C HIS A 307 21.70 14.82 -4.21
N VAL A 308 21.33 14.41 -5.42
CA VAL A 308 20.50 13.23 -5.64
C VAL A 308 21.36 12.12 -6.27
N CYS A 309 21.28 10.90 -5.74
CA CYS A 309 22.07 9.76 -6.21
C CYS A 309 21.13 8.69 -6.79
N GLY A 310 21.42 8.16 -7.98
CA GLY A 310 20.61 7.08 -8.55
C GLY A 310 21.01 6.63 -9.95
N GLU A 311 20.13 5.84 -10.57
CA GLU A 311 20.34 5.28 -11.91
C GLU A 311 20.04 6.30 -13.02
N ALA A 312 20.64 6.11 -14.20
CA ALA A 312 20.54 7.06 -15.31
C ALA A 312 19.11 7.31 -15.81
N GLY A 313 18.21 6.33 -15.66
CA GLY A 313 16.80 6.44 -16.05
C GLY A 313 16.03 7.56 -15.35
N CYS A 314 16.57 8.16 -14.28
CA CYS A 314 15.90 9.27 -13.57
C CYS A 314 16.17 10.65 -14.18
N ALA A 315 17.17 10.81 -15.06
CA ALA A 315 17.64 12.12 -15.51
C ALA A 315 16.52 12.99 -16.11
N GLU A 316 15.75 12.41 -17.04
CA GLU A 316 14.68 13.11 -17.76
C GLU A 316 13.56 13.55 -16.81
N MET A 317 13.17 12.68 -15.89
CA MET A 317 12.13 12.97 -14.91
C MET A 317 12.54 14.11 -13.97
N LEU A 318 13.77 14.05 -13.44
CA LEU A 318 14.29 15.11 -12.58
C LEU A 318 14.36 16.45 -13.31
N GLN A 319 14.73 16.45 -14.59
CA GLN A 319 14.75 17.65 -15.43
C GLN A 319 13.35 18.24 -15.60
N LYS A 320 12.33 17.40 -15.87
CA LYS A 320 10.94 17.84 -15.98
C LYS A 320 10.42 18.43 -14.67
N ILE A 321 10.69 17.80 -13.52
CA ILE A 321 10.30 18.35 -12.21
C ILE A 321 11.03 19.68 -11.94
N CYS A 322 12.34 19.77 -12.20
CA CYS A 322 13.09 21.02 -11.99
C CYS A 322 12.58 22.16 -12.86
N ALA A 323 12.09 21.86 -14.08
CA ALA A 323 11.48 22.85 -14.95
C ALA A 323 10.19 23.45 -14.38
N THR A 324 9.39 22.67 -13.63
CA THR A 324 8.17 23.18 -12.97
C THR A 324 8.49 24.00 -11.72
N THR A 325 9.60 23.71 -11.03
CA THR A 325 10.05 24.45 -9.84
C THR A 325 10.91 25.67 -10.16
N GLY A 326 11.46 25.76 -11.38
CA GLY A 326 12.41 26.81 -11.78
C GLY A 326 13.82 26.61 -11.19
N GLU A 327 14.18 25.38 -10.83
CA GLU A 327 15.44 25.03 -10.18
C GLU A 327 16.50 24.57 -11.19
N SER A 328 17.78 24.85 -10.92
CA SER A 328 18.87 24.41 -11.79
C SER A 328 19.24 22.95 -11.53
N LEU A 329 19.41 22.15 -12.59
CA LEU A 329 19.85 20.76 -12.53
C LEU A 329 21.24 20.59 -13.17
N GLU A 330 22.22 20.16 -12.38
CA GLU A 330 23.55 19.75 -12.82
C GLU A 330 23.64 18.22 -12.82
N ILE A 331 23.94 17.59 -13.96
CA ILE A 331 24.07 16.12 -14.05
C ILE A 331 25.55 15.74 -14.07
N ARG A 332 25.98 14.89 -13.13
CA ARG A 332 27.31 14.30 -13.05
C ARG A 332 27.22 12.82 -13.35
N HIS A 333 27.91 12.38 -14.41
CA HIS A 333 27.91 10.98 -14.83
C HIS A 333 29.07 10.20 -14.22
N TYR A 334 28.76 9.02 -13.68
CA TYR A 334 29.71 8.12 -13.06
C TYR A 334 29.73 6.78 -13.78
N LYS A 335 30.93 6.23 -14.00
CA LYS A 335 31.12 4.87 -14.51
C LYS A 335 31.42 3.93 -13.34
N ARG A 336 31.20 2.62 -13.54
CA ARG A 336 31.55 1.61 -12.54
C ARG A 336 33.06 1.63 -12.30
N LEU A 337 33.47 1.49 -11.04
CA LEU A 337 34.88 1.60 -10.62
C LEU A 337 35.72 0.37 -10.97
N THR A 338 35.07 -0.78 -11.16
CA THR A 338 35.67 -2.07 -11.45
C THR A 338 34.99 -2.73 -12.66
N GLU A 339 35.51 -3.85 -13.15
CA GLU A 339 34.92 -4.62 -14.24
C GLU A 339 33.85 -5.63 -13.75
N LEU A 340 32.78 -5.79 -14.53
CA LEU A 340 31.70 -6.75 -14.29
C LEU A 340 31.52 -7.59 -15.54
N SER A 341 31.81 -8.89 -15.47
CA SER A 341 31.72 -9.81 -16.59
C SER A 341 30.59 -10.82 -16.39
N VAL A 342 29.89 -11.14 -17.48
CA VAL A 342 28.88 -12.21 -17.47
C VAL A 342 29.55 -13.50 -17.94
N GLU A 343 29.48 -14.56 -17.14
CA GLU A 343 30.14 -15.81 -17.49
C GLU A 343 29.52 -16.47 -18.73
N ASP A 344 30.33 -17.28 -19.43
CA ASP A 344 29.87 -18.00 -20.62
C ASP A 344 28.99 -19.20 -20.29
N ARG A 345 29.13 -19.75 -19.08
CA ARG A 345 28.45 -20.96 -18.60
C ARG A 345 27.67 -20.66 -17.32
N ALA A 346 26.49 -21.26 -17.22
CA ALA A 346 25.72 -21.28 -15.98
C ALA A 346 26.40 -22.18 -14.94
N LEU A 347 26.04 -21.99 -13.66
CA LEU A 347 26.58 -22.80 -12.56
C LEU A 347 26.23 -24.28 -12.73
N GLY A 348 24.99 -24.58 -13.13
CA GLY A 348 24.45 -25.92 -13.40
C GLY A 348 24.18 -26.75 -12.15
N THR A 349 25.18 -26.90 -11.29
CA THR A 349 25.13 -27.67 -10.04
C THR A 349 25.75 -26.89 -8.89
N LEU A 350 25.20 -27.03 -7.68
CA LEU A 350 25.72 -26.39 -6.48
C LEU A 350 27.09 -26.95 -6.04
N GLU A 351 27.57 -28.02 -6.65
CA GLU A 351 28.95 -28.52 -6.49
C GLU A 351 29.99 -27.49 -6.96
N ASN A 352 29.65 -26.75 -8.01
CA ASN A 352 30.51 -25.74 -8.64
C ASN A 352 30.57 -24.40 -7.89
N VAL A 353 29.95 -24.32 -6.71
CA VAL A 353 30.00 -23.12 -5.86
C VAL A 353 31.42 -22.91 -5.35
N LEU A 354 31.92 -21.69 -5.42
CA LEU A 354 33.27 -21.29 -5.05
C LEU A 354 33.25 -20.23 -3.94
N PRO A 355 34.35 -20.01 -3.21
CA PRO A 355 34.47 -18.89 -2.29
C PRO A 355 34.17 -17.54 -2.96
N GLY A 356 33.40 -16.70 -2.28
CA GLY A 356 32.93 -15.41 -2.78
C GLY A 356 31.68 -15.47 -3.65
N ASP A 357 31.08 -16.65 -3.83
CA ASP A 357 29.81 -16.79 -4.55
C ASP A 357 28.63 -16.35 -3.67
N CYS A 358 27.70 -15.62 -4.29
CA CYS A 358 26.42 -15.24 -3.71
C CYS A 358 25.29 -15.70 -4.63
N ILE A 359 24.46 -16.62 -4.12
CA ILE A 359 23.30 -17.17 -4.84
C ILE A 359 22.07 -16.36 -4.44
N VAL A 360 21.44 -15.74 -5.44
CA VAL A 360 20.30 -14.85 -5.26
C VAL A 360 19.00 -15.58 -5.57
N CYS A 361 18.12 -15.69 -4.57
CA CYS A 361 16.82 -16.34 -4.65
C CYS A 361 15.69 -15.32 -4.44
N PHE A 362 14.52 -15.54 -5.05
CA PHE A 362 13.36 -14.63 -4.90
C PHE A 362 12.29 -15.17 -3.94
N SER A 363 12.52 -16.30 -3.27
CA SER A 363 11.62 -16.85 -2.24
C SER A 363 12.39 -17.36 -1.02
N LYS A 364 11.79 -17.24 0.18
CA LYS A 364 12.36 -17.81 1.42
C LYS A 364 12.54 -19.32 1.34
N ASN A 365 11.65 -20.01 0.61
CA ASN A 365 11.73 -21.47 0.44
C ASN A 365 12.99 -21.86 -0.35
N ASP A 366 13.31 -21.13 -1.42
CA ASP A 366 14.52 -21.37 -2.20
C ASP A 366 15.77 -21.08 -1.37
N ILE A 367 15.77 -20.03 -0.54
CA ILE A 367 16.86 -19.74 0.41
C ILE A 367 17.14 -20.97 1.28
N TYR A 368 16.10 -21.55 1.88
CA TYR A 368 16.25 -22.72 2.76
C TYR A 368 16.70 -23.98 2.01
N ALA A 369 16.13 -24.22 0.82
CA ALA A 369 16.48 -25.37 -0.01
C ALA A 369 17.95 -25.32 -0.45
N VAL A 370 18.38 -24.19 -1.02
CA VAL A 370 19.75 -23.97 -1.51
C VAL A 370 20.75 -24.02 -0.37
N SER A 371 20.46 -23.34 0.76
CA SER A 371 21.37 -23.34 1.92
C SER A 371 21.60 -24.74 2.46
N ARG A 372 20.53 -25.54 2.58
CA ARG A 372 20.63 -26.95 3.01
C ARG A 372 21.47 -27.79 2.06
N GLU A 373 21.29 -27.62 0.76
CA GLU A 373 21.99 -28.40 -0.25
C GLU A 373 23.51 -28.10 -0.27
N ILE A 374 23.90 -26.86 -0.01
CA ILE A 374 25.31 -26.44 0.05
C ILE A 374 25.96 -26.96 1.34
N GLU A 375 25.27 -26.86 2.47
CA GLU A 375 25.76 -27.39 3.75
C GLU A 375 25.86 -28.91 3.76
N ALA A 376 24.95 -29.62 3.08
CA ALA A 376 25.04 -31.08 2.90
C ALA A 376 26.34 -31.50 2.17
N ARG A 377 26.97 -30.58 1.43
CA ARG A 377 28.26 -30.77 0.76
C ARG A 377 29.45 -30.25 1.57
N GLY A 378 29.25 -29.92 2.84
CA GLY A 378 30.31 -29.52 3.78
C GLY A 378 30.77 -28.07 3.64
N LYS A 379 30.03 -27.21 2.93
CA LYS A 379 30.33 -25.77 2.81
C LYS A 379 29.41 -24.96 3.72
N GLU A 380 29.99 -24.09 4.54
CA GLU A 380 29.20 -23.15 5.36
C GLU A 380 28.59 -22.03 4.51
N VAL A 381 27.36 -21.63 4.87
CA VAL A 381 26.58 -20.63 4.14
C VAL A 381 26.17 -19.48 5.07
N ALA A 382 26.29 -18.25 4.58
CA ALA A 382 25.70 -17.06 5.18
C ALA A 382 24.34 -16.80 4.54
N VAL A 383 23.32 -16.49 5.33
CA VAL A 383 21.94 -16.33 4.83
C VAL A 383 21.44 -14.90 5.07
N ILE A 384 20.96 -14.24 4.02
CA ILE A 384 20.41 -12.87 4.11
C ILE A 384 19.08 -12.74 3.38
N TYR A 385 18.00 -12.46 4.11
CA TYR A 385 16.71 -12.09 3.54
C TYR A 385 16.06 -10.88 4.22
N GLY A 386 15.09 -10.26 3.55
CA GLY A 386 14.51 -8.98 3.95
C GLY A 386 13.94 -8.93 5.38
N GLY A 387 13.30 -10.01 5.84
CA GLY A 387 12.70 -10.10 7.19
C GLY A 387 13.69 -10.27 8.36
N LEU A 388 14.99 -10.45 8.09
CA LEU A 388 15.96 -10.56 9.19
C LEU A 388 16.15 -9.22 9.93
N PRO A 389 16.32 -9.26 11.26
CA PRO A 389 16.72 -8.09 12.04
C PRO A 389 18.03 -7.45 11.53
N PRO A 390 18.22 -6.13 11.75
CA PRO A 390 19.44 -5.44 11.33
C PRO A 390 20.74 -6.02 11.90
N GLY A 391 20.79 -6.38 13.18
CA GLY A 391 21.99 -6.94 13.81
C GLY A 391 22.36 -8.28 13.18
N THR A 392 21.39 -9.18 13.05
CA THR A 392 21.55 -10.46 12.35
C THR A 392 22.06 -10.28 10.91
N LYS A 393 21.51 -9.32 10.13
CA LYS A 393 21.99 -9.04 8.76
C LYS A 393 23.45 -8.60 8.74
N LEU A 394 23.85 -7.70 9.64
CA LEU A 394 25.23 -7.22 9.76
C LEU A 394 26.17 -8.35 10.19
N ALA A 395 25.76 -9.21 11.11
CA ALA A 395 26.55 -10.35 11.55
C ALA A 395 26.77 -11.38 10.43
N GLN A 396 25.75 -11.70 9.64
CA GLN A 396 25.87 -12.58 8.47
C GLN A 396 26.79 -11.97 7.39
N ALA A 397 26.65 -10.67 7.13
CA ALA A 397 27.51 -9.94 6.22
C ALA A 397 28.98 -9.92 6.69
N ALA A 398 29.21 -9.65 7.98
CA ALA A 398 30.54 -9.66 8.59
C ALA A 398 31.18 -11.05 8.51
N LYS A 399 30.41 -12.11 8.81
CA LYS A 399 30.87 -13.51 8.68
C LYS A 399 31.34 -13.84 7.28
N PHE A 400 30.57 -13.44 6.26
CA PHE A 400 30.91 -13.66 4.85
C PHE A 400 32.12 -12.83 4.39
N ASN A 401 32.24 -11.59 4.86
CA ASN A 401 33.32 -10.68 4.48
C ASN A 401 34.66 -11.01 5.16
N ASP A 402 34.65 -11.64 6.34
CA ASP A 402 35.87 -11.97 7.08
C ASP A 402 36.72 -13.00 6.33
N ILE A 403 37.93 -12.59 5.93
CA ILE A 403 38.89 -13.40 5.17
C ILE A 403 39.23 -14.71 5.89
N ASN A 404 39.30 -14.72 7.22
CA ASN A 404 39.70 -15.87 8.01
C ASN A 404 38.54 -16.83 8.34
N ASN A 405 37.31 -16.45 8.02
CA ASN A 405 36.13 -17.27 8.28
C ASN A 405 35.97 -18.39 7.22
N SER A 406 35.55 -19.58 7.64
CA SER A 406 35.23 -20.71 6.76
C SER A 406 34.01 -20.46 5.86
N CYS A 407 33.10 -19.57 6.29
CA CYS A 407 31.87 -19.25 5.59
C CYS A 407 32.11 -18.28 4.42
N LYS A 408 32.28 -18.83 3.22
CA LYS A 408 32.60 -18.09 1.99
C LYS A 408 31.51 -18.10 0.93
N VAL A 409 30.34 -18.64 1.25
CA VAL A 409 29.20 -18.71 0.33
C VAL A 409 28.05 -17.98 0.97
N MET A 410 27.32 -17.18 0.18
CA MET A 410 26.12 -16.49 0.63
C MET A 410 24.91 -16.96 -0.17
N VAL A 411 23.78 -17.14 0.51
CA VAL A 411 22.47 -17.34 -0.11
C VAL A 411 21.57 -16.20 0.35
N ALA A 412 21.08 -15.41 -0.59
CA ALA A 412 20.39 -14.17 -0.27
C ALA A 412 19.21 -13.84 -1.19
N THR A 413 18.33 -12.96 -0.71
CA THR A 413 17.27 -12.36 -1.55
C THR A 413 17.74 -11.06 -2.20
N ASP A 414 16.90 -10.43 -3.01
CA ASP A 414 17.10 -9.08 -3.55
C ASP A 414 17.33 -7.99 -2.48
N ALA A 415 17.11 -8.30 -1.20
CA ALA A 415 17.49 -7.46 -0.06
C ALA A 415 18.98 -7.04 -0.06
N ILE A 416 19.89 -7.80 -0.71
CA ILE A 416 21.30 -7.40 -0.83
C ILE A 416 21.54 -6.32 -1.89
N GLY A 417 20.54 -6.06 -2.74
CA GLY A 417 20.61 -5.05 -3.80
C GLY A 417 20.84 -3.64 -3.24
N MET A 418 20.62 -3.44 -1.94
CA MET A 418 20.71 -2.15 -1.24
C MET A 418 21.27 -2.34 0.18
N GLY A 419 21.94 -1.32 0.73
CA GLY A 419 22.11 -1.19 2.19
C GLY A 419 23.06 -2.13 2.94
N LEU A 420 23.79 -3.03 2.27
CA LEU A 420 24.88 -3.80 2.89
C LEU A 420 26.17 -3.67 2.08
N ASN A 421 27.29 -3.63 2.80
CA ASN A 421 28.61 -3.74 2.20
C ASN A 421 29.06 -5.21 2.19
N LEU A 422 29.08 -5.82 1.00
CA LEU A 422 29.37 -7.25 0.82
C LEU A 422 30.52 -7.41 -0.17
N SER A 423 31.48 -8.27 0.18
CA SER A 423 32.65 -8.63 -0.63
C SER A 423 32.34 -9.83 -1.53
N ILE A 424 31.45 -9.63 -2.52
CA ILE A 424 30.99 -10.70 -3.42
C ILE A 424 31.89 -10.77 -4.65
N ARG A 425 32.37 -11.96 -4.99
CA ARG A 425 33.12 -12.24 -6.22
C ARG A 425 32.17 -12.49 -7.39
N ARG A 426 31.19 -13.37 -7.19
CA ARG A 426 30.28 -13.83 -8.24
C ARG A 426 28.83 -13.84 -7.77
N ILE A 427 27.95 -13.20 -8.53
CA ILE A 427 26.49 -13.27 -8.35
C ILE A 427 25.93 -14.40 -9.21
N ILE A 428 25.17 -15.30 -8.60
CA ILE A 428 24.46 -16.39 -9.29
C ILE A 428 22.97 -16.18 -9.10
N PHE A 429 22.25 -15.85 -10.17
CA PHE A 429 20.79 -15.83 -10.12
C PHE A 429 20.24 -17.26 -10.09
N TYR A 430 19.60 -17.65 -8.98
CA TYR A 430 18.98 -18.98 -8.86
C TYR A 430 17.80 -19.15 -9.84
N SER A 431 17.06 -18.06 -10.03
CA SER A 431 15.98 -17.89 -11.01
C SER A 431 16.00 -16.43 -11.46
N LEU A 432 15.46 -16.12 -12.63
CA LEU A 432 15.17 -14.75 -13.08
C LEU A 432 13.70 -14.38 -12.91
N ILE A 433 12.89 -15.29 -12.37
CA ILE A 433 11.46 -15.11 -12.18
C ILE A 433 11.18 -14.74 -10.73
N LYS A 434 10.46 -13.63 -10.53
CA LYS A 434 10.04 -13.13 -9.22
C LYS A 434 8.52 -13.18 -9.12
N PRO A 435 7.96 -13.67 -7.99
CA PRO A 435 6.54 -13.57 -7.74
C PRO A 435 6.17 -12.10 -7.49
N THR A 436 5.45 -11.50 -8.44
CA THR A 436 4.84 -10.17 -8.34
C THR A 436 3.38 -10.32 -7.91
N MET A 437 2.77 -9.25 -7.42
CA MET A 437 1.32 -9.18 -7.28
C MET A 437 0.80 -8.17 -8.29
N ASN A 438 -0.13 -8.59 -9.13
CA ASN A 438 -0.82 -7.69 -10.04
C ASN A 438 -1.76 -6.76 -9.26
N GLU A 439 -2.25 -5.70 -9.92
CA GLU A 439 -3.26 -4.75 -9.41
C GLU A 439 -4.53 -5.45 -8.89
N LYS A 440 -4.82 -6.66 -9.37
CA LYS A 440 -5.94 -7.51 -8.90
C LYS A 440 -5.63 -8.33 -7.64
N GLY A 441 -4.41 -8.24 -7.10
CA GLY A 441 -3.96 -9.02 -5.94
C GLY A 441 -3.62 -10.49 -6.24
N GLU A 442 -3.56 -10.87 -7.51
CA GLU A 442 -3.16 -12.21 -7.96
C GLU A 442 -1.64 -12.33 -8.03
N LYS A 443 -1.09 -13.51 -7.73
CA LYS A 443 0.36 -13.76 -7.85
C LYS A 443 0.71 -14.05 -9.30
N GLU A 444 1.50 -13.17 -9.90
CA GLU A 444 2.09 -13.38 -11.22
C GLU A 444 3.58 -13.71 -11.07
N MET A 445 4.13 -14.38 -12.07
CA MET A 445 5.51 -14.83 -12.08
C MET A 445 6.22 -14.11 -13.21
N ASP A 446 6.79 -12.95 -12.89
CA ASP A 446 7.39 -12.07 -13.88
C ASP A 446 8.91 -12.19 -13.90
N THR A 447 9.50 -11.94 -15.07
CA THR A 447 10.95 -11.78 -15.17
C THR A 447 11.37 -10.52 -14.43
N ILE A 448 12.50 -10.56 -13.71
CA ILE A 448 13.02 -9.38 -13.03
C ILE A 448 13.29 -8.22 -13.98
N SER A 449 13.05 -7.00 -13.51
CA SER A 449 13.32 -5.78 -14.28
C SER A 449 14.82 -5.57 -14.51
N VAL A 450 15.15 -4.81 -15.56
CA VAL A 450 16.53 -4.40 -15.88
C VAL A 450 17.20 -3.71 -14.68
N SER A 451 16.48 -2.80 -14.02
CA SER A 451 16.99 -2.09 -12.84
C SER A 451 17.31 -3.05 -11.68
N ALA A 452 16.42 -3.99 -11.36
CA ALA A 452 16.67 -4.99 -10.32
C ALA A 452 17.86 -5.90 -10.66
N ALA A 453 17.95 -6.36 -11.92
CA ALA A 453 19.05 -7.18 -12.38
C ALA A 453 20.40 -6.44 -12.24
N LEU A 454 20.49 -5.19 -12.72
CA LEU A 454 21.70 -4.37 -12.63
C LEU A 454 22.08 -4.04 -11.18
N GLN A 455 21.08 -3.77 -10.33
CA GLN A 455 21.29 -3.45 -8.92
C GLN A 455 21.88 -4.64 -8.14
N ILE A 456 21.35 -5.85 -8.38
CA ILE A 456 21.84 -7.09 -7.78
C ILE A 456 23.20 -7.48 -8.37
N ALA A 457 23.31 -7.53 -9.69
CA ALA A 457 24.54 -7.92 -10.39
C ALA A 457 25.74 -7.02 -10.03
N GLY A 458 25.50 -5.71 -9.93
CA GLY A 458 26.55 -4.75 -9.56
C GLY A 458 27.01 -4.81 -8.11
N ARG A 459 26.51 -5.76 -7.30
CA ARG A 459 27.05 -6.11 -5.98
C ARG A 459 28.30 -7.00 -6.06
N ALA A 460 28.53 -7.69 -7.17
CA ALA A 460 29.79 -8.39 -7.41
C ALA A 460 30.93 -7.37 -7.61
N GLY A 461 32.15 -7.73 -7.24
CA GLY A 461 33.39 -7.00 -7.55
C GLY A 461 33.42 -5.56 -7.06
N ARG A 462 33.07 -5.28 -5.79
CA ARG A 462 33.03 -3.89 -5.29
C ARG A 462 34.43 -3.32 -5.08
N TYR A 463 34.60 -2.03 -5.38
CA TYR A 463 35.88 -1.35 -5.18
C TYR A 463 36.29 -1.39 -3.70
N GLY A 464 37.58 -1.65 -3.44
CA GLY A 464 38.12 -1.74 -2.08
C GLY A 464 37.69 -3.01 -1.32
N THR A 465 37.21 -4.04 -2.02
CA THR A 465 36.97 -5.38 -1.45
C THR A 465 38.02 -6.38 -1.93
N GLN A 466 38.02 -7.60 -1.36
CA GLN A 466 38.94 -8.69 -1.73
C GLN A 466 38.86 -9.04 -3.23
N TRP A 467 37.72 -8.78 -3.87
CA TRP A 467 37.47 -9.13 -5.26
C TRP A 467 37.30 -7.85 -6.07
N GLU A 468 38.33 -7.46 -6.83
CA GLU A 468 38.26 -6.27 -7.69
C GLU A 468 37.40 -6.54 -8.93
N GLU A 469 37.52 -7.73 -9.53
CA GLU A 469 36.67 -8.14 -10.65
C GLU A 469 35.40 -8.85 -10.18
N GLY A 470 34.25 -8.49 -10.78
CA GLY A 470 32.95 -9.09 -10.49
C GLY A 470 32.48 -10.01 -11.62
N PHE A 471 31.91 -11.15 -11.25
CA PHE A 471 31.32 -12.11 -12.19
C PHE A 471 29.81 -12.23 -11.95
N VAL A 472 29.05 -12.51 -13.01
CA VAL A 472 27.61 -12.76 -12.92
C VAL A 472 27.25 -13.95 -13.79
N THR A 473 26.45 -14.86 -13.26
CA THR A 473 25.92 -16.01 -13.99
C THR A 473 24.53 -16.39 -13.49
N THR A 474 23.94 -17.41 -14.09
CA THR A 474 22.67 -18.01 -13.68
C THR A 474 22.89 -19.42 -13.15
N TYR A 475 21.95 -19.92 -12.36
CA TYR A 475 21.97 -21.32 -11.94
C TYR A 475 21.67 -22.26 -13.10
N LYS A 476 20.61 -21.95 -13.87
CA LYS A 476 20.20 -22.72 -15.05
C LYS A 476 20.78 -22.13 -16.33
N ALA A 477 21.12 -22.99 -17.29
CA ALA A 477 21.68 -22.57 -18.58
C ALA A 477 20.69 -21.79 -19.46
N GLU A 478 19.40 -22.12 -19.37
CA GLU A 478 18.31 -21.46 -20.12
C GLU A 478 18.21 -19.96 -19.82
N ASP A 479 18.41 -19.57 -18.55
CA ASP A 479 18.28 -18.20 -18.06
C ASP A 479 19.44 -17.28 -18.49
N LEU A 480 20.59 -17.84 -18.89
CA LEU A 480 21.81 -17.08 -19.11
C LEU A 480 21.69 -16.09 -20.29
N SER A 481 20.94 -16.48 -21.33
CA SER A 481 20.67 -15.63 -22.49
C SER A 481 19.83 -14.41 -22.10
N THR A 482 18.77 -14.62 -21.31
CA THR A 482 17.92 -13.57 -20.76
C THR A 482 18.72 -12.63 -19.86
N LEU A 483 19.56 -13.16 -18.97
CA LEU A 483 20.42 -12.34 -18.10
C LEU A 483 21.35 -11.42 -18.92
N ARG A 484 21.98 -11.94 -19.98
CA ARG A 484 22.84 -11.12 -20.86
C ARG A 484 22.07 -9.98 -21.51
N ASN A 485 20.84 -10.23 -21.93
CA ASN A 485 19.99 -9.19 -22.51
C ASN A 485 19.61 -8.14 -21.47
N LEU A 486 19.24 -8.54 -20.26
CA LEU A 486 18.93 -7.63 -19.16
C LEU A 486 20.11 -6.74 -18.79
N LEU A 487 21.32 -7.30 -18.64
CA LEU A 487 22.50 -6.54 -18.23
C LEU A 487 23.08 -5.62 -19.32
N ARG A 488 22.79 -5.90 -20.59
CA ARG A 488 23.14 -5.02 -21.72
C ARG A 488 22.15 -3.87 -21.91
N SER A 489 20.93 -4.02 -21.39
CA SER A 489 19.87 -3.04 -21.54
C SER A 489 20.07 -1.85 -20.59
N THR A 490 19.60 -0.68 -21.00
CA THR A 490 19.51 0.49 -20.12
C THR A 490 18.19 0.45 -19.34
N PRO A 491 18.17 0.86 -18.06
CA PRO A 491 16.92 1.00 -17.31
C PRO A 491 15.94 1.91 -18.05
N ASP A 492 14.66 1.53 -18.03
CA ASP A 492 13.60 2.35 -18.63
C ASP A 492 13.55 3.74 -17.96
N PRO A 493 13.35 4.82 -18.73
CA PRO A 493 13.18 6.15 -18.17
C PRO A 493 12.03 6.18 -17.17
N LEU A 494 12.23 6.92 -16.07
CA LEU A 494 11.17 7.17 -15.10
C LEU A 494 10.11 8.07 -15.75
N THR A 495 8.85 7.64 -15.73
CA THR A 495 7.74 8.39 -16.31
C THR A 495 7.02 9.27 -15.31
N GLN A 496 6.82 8.77 -14.08
CA GLN A 496 6.04 9.45 -13.04
C GLN A 496 6.67 9.27 -11.65
N ALA A 497 6.34 10.18 -10.74
CA ALA A 497 6.74 10.17 -9.34
C ALA A 497 5.51 10.01 -8.41
N GLY A 498 5.67 9.25 -7.34
CA GLY A 498 4.56 8.95 -6.42
C GLY A 498 4.14 10.14 -5.57
N LEU A 499 2.85 10.27 -5.32
CA LEU A 499 2.24 11.21 -4.36
C LEU A 499 1.38 10.45 -3.35
N HIS A 500 1.22 11.00 -2.15
CA HIS A 500 0.36 10.43 -1.13
C HIS A 500 -0.44 11.54 -0.45
N PRO A 501 -1.70 11.30 -0.04
CA PRO A 501 -2.48 12.28 0.68
C PRO A 501 -1.78 12.68 1.99
N THR A 502 -1.82 13.96 2.32
CA THR A 502 -1.34 14.45 3.61
C THR A 502 -2.39 14.19 4.70
N ALA A 503 -1.94 14.09 5.95
CA ALA A 503 -2.84 13.92 7.09
C ALA A 503 -3.86 15.07 7.18
N ASP A 504 -3.44 16.30 6.86
CA ASP A 504 -4.26 17.50 6.94
C ASP A 504 -5.34 17.51 5.85
N GLN A 505 -5.03 17.03 4.63
CA GLN A 505 -6.03 16.83 3.58
C GLN A 505 -7.10 15.81 3.97
N ILE A 506 -6.69 14.69 4.57
CA ILE A 506 -7.64 13.66 5.02
C ILE A 506 -8.48 14.15 6.20
N GLU A 507 -7.91 14.99 7.07
CA GLU A 507 -8.64 15.64 8.17
C GLU A 507 -9.71 16.61 7.66
N LEU A 508 -9.40 17.42 6.65
CA LEU A 508 -10.39 18.27 5.99
C LEU A 508 -11.51 17.43 5.32
N TYR A 509 -11.16 16.30 4.71
CA TYR A 509 -12.14 15.37 4.15
C TYR A 509 -13.09 14.81 5.22
N ALA A 510 -12.54 14.41 6.36
CA ALA A 510 -13.33 13.91 7.48
C ALA A 510 -14.24 14.99 8.09
N TYR A 511 -13.81 16.26 8.08
CA TYR A 511 -14.67 17.38 8.49
C TYR A 511 -15.90 17.52 7.60
N HIS A 512 -15.73 17.41 6.28
CA HIS A 512 -16.85 17.45 5.32
C HIS A 512 -17.70 16.17 5.33
N LEU A 513 -17.11 15.01 5.65
CA LEU A 513 -17.75 13.70 5.61
C LEU A 513 -17.56 12.91 6.94
N PRO A 514 -18.13 13.39 8.07
CA PRO A 514 -17.82 12.87 9.40
C PRO A 514 -18.29 11.43 9.65
N ASN A 515 -19.29 10.96 8.90
CA ASN A 515 -19.84 9.62 9.03
C ASN A 515 -19.12 8.57 8.16
N SER A 516 -18.16 9.00 7.32
CA SER A 516 -17.39 8.09 6.48
C SER A 516 -16.26 7.43 7.27
N THR A 517 -16.02 6.15 7.01
CA THR A 517 -14.85 5.44 7.57
C THR A 517 -13.57 5.97 6.95
N LEU A 518 -12.44 5.85 7.66
CA LEU A 518 -11.15 6.31 7.13
C LEU A 518 -10.75 5.59 5.83
N SER A 519 -11.04 4.27 5.72
CA SER A 519 -10.84 3.52 4.47
C SER A 519 -11.66 4.12 3.32
N ASN A 520 -12.94 4.42 3.57
CA ASN A 520 -13.83 5.02 2.57
C ASN A 520 -13.39 6.45 2.19
N LEU A 521 -12.91 7.25 3.14
CA LEU A 521 -12.37 8.58 2.87
C LEU A 521 -11.16 8.52 1.94
N MET A 522 -10.28 7.53 2.10
CA MET A 522 -9.15 7.33 1.20
C MET A 522 -9.61 6.96 -0.22
N ASP A 523 -10.58 6.07 -0.36
CA ASP A 523 -11.13 5.71 -1.67
C ASP A 523 -11.79 6.91 -2.36
N ILE A 524 -12.56 7.72 -1.61
CA ILE A 524 -13.16 8.96 -2.13
C ILE A 524 -12.06 9.95 -2.52
N PHE A 525 -11.02 10.11 -1.69
CA PHE A 525 -9.91 11.02 -1.98
C PHE A 525 -9.20 10.62 -3.27
N VAL A 526 -8.78 9.36 -3.40
CA VAL A 526 -8.09 8.87 -4.60
C VAL A 526 -8.96 9.03 -5.83
N SER A 527 -10.26 8.73 -5.72
CA SER A 527 -11.20 8.83 -6.86
C SER A 527 -11.52 10.27 -7.27
N LEU A 528 -11.49 11.23 -6.34
CA LEU A 528 -11.69 12.65 -6.63
C LEU A 528 -10.40 13.40 -6.99
N SER A 529 -9.25 12.83 -6.63
CA SER A 529 -7.97 13.50 -6.80
C SER A 529 -7.64 13.76 -8.27
N THR A 530 -7.11 14.94 -8.54
CA THR A 530 -6.56 15.29 -9.85
C THR A 530 -5.07 15.49 -9.73
N VAL A 531 -4.30 14.67 -10.44
CA VAL A 531 -2.84 14.78 -10.53
C VAL A 531 -2.44 15.27 -11.91
N ASP A 532 -1.21 15.78 -12.05
CA ASP A 532 -0.62 15.93 -13.38
C ASP A 532 -0.12 14.56 -13.86
N ASP A 533 -0.97 13.86 -14.62
CA ASP A 533 -0.72 12.51 -15.12
C ASP A 533 0.57 12.40 -15.96
N SER A 534 1.14 13.52 -16.42
CA SER A 534 2.41 13.51 -17.16
C SER A 534 3.63 13.33 -16.26
N LEU A 535 3.51 13.62 -14.95
CA LEU A 535 4.63 13.63 -14.00
C LEU A 535 4.36 12.87 -12.70
N TYR A 536 3.11 12.68 -12.29
CA TYR A 536 2.81 12.13 -10.98
C TYR A 536 1.75 11.03 -11.04
N PHE A 537 1.82 10.12 -10.08
CA PHE A 537 0.81 9.10 -9.84
C PHE A 537 0.48 9.02 -8.34
N MET A 538 -0.68 8.48 -8.00
CA MET A 538 -1.05 8.24 -6.60
C MET A 538 -0.46 6.92 -6.11
N CYS A 539 0.30 6.99 -5.02
CA CYS A 539 0.82 5.79 -4.36
C CYS A 539 -0.34 4.90 -3.86
N ASN A 540 -0.10 3.60 -3.86
CA ASN A 540 -1.00 2.57 -3.38
C ASN A 540 -1.29 2.75 -1.89
N THR A 541 -2.58 2.79 -1.54
CA THR A 541 -3.08 3.00 -0.18
C THR A 541 -3.69 1.73 0.44
N GLU A 542 -3.55 0.56 -0.18
CA GLU A 542 -4.16 -0.71 0.27
C GLU A 542 -3.70 -1.11 1.68
N ASP A 543 -2.40 -0.96 1.98
CA ASP A 543 -1.89 -1.27 3.32
C ASP A 543 -2.48 -0.33 4.37
N PHE A 544 -2.58 0.96 4.06
CA PHE A 544 -3.23 1.95 4.92
C PHE A 544 -4.71 1.61 5.16
N LYS A 545 -5.44 1.25 4.09
CA LYS A 545 -6.87 0.86 4.17
C LYS A 545 -7.08 -0.40 4.98
N PHE A 546 -6.24 -1.43 4.80
CA PHE A 546 -6.28 -2.66 5.58
C PHE A 546 -6.17 -2.37 7.09
N LEU A 547 -5.26 -1.48 7.49
CA LEU A 547 -5.16 -1.06 8.90
C LEU A 547 -6.39 -0.28 9.35
N ALA A 548 -6.84 0.68 8.55
CA ALA A 548 -8.01 1.50 8.88
C ALA A 548 -9.26 0.64 9.15
N GLU A 549 -9.48 -0.40 8.36
CA GLU A 549 -10.57 -1.36 8.54
C GLU A 549 -10.38 -2.22 9.80
N MET A 550 -9.18 -2.71 10.06
CA MET A 550 -8.88 -3.52 11.24
C MET A 550 -9.18 -2.78 12.55
N ILE A 551 -8.89 -1.47 12.64
CA ILE A 551 -9.15 -0.64 13.84
C ILE A 551 -10.43 0.20 13.75
N GLN A 552 -11.29 0.01 12.74
CA GLN A 552 -12.51 0.80 12.57
C GLN A 552 -13.44 0.76 13.79
N HIS A 553 -13.53 -0.39 14.46
CA HIS A 553 -14.35 -0.60 15.65
C HIS A 553 -13.75 -0.03 16.95
N VAL A 554 -12.49 0.43 16.92
CA VAL A 554 -11.80 1.02 18.07
C VAL A 554 -12.05 2.53 18.09
N PRO A 555 -12.55 3.13 19.18
CA PRO A 555 -12.80 4.56 19.26
C PRO A 555 -11.48 5.33 19.38
N LEU A 556 -11.04 5.93 18.28
CA LEU A 556 -9.80 6.69 18.19
C LEU A 556 -10.07 8.08 17.59
N PRO A 557 -9.43 9.14 18.10
CA PRO A 557 -9.37 10.43 17.42
C PRO A 557 -8.83 10.26 16.00
N LEU A 558 -9.31 11.06 15.05
CA LEU A 558 -8.94 10.93 13.64
C LEU A 558 -7.43 11.00 13.42
N ARG A 559 -6.76 11.98 14.05
CA ARG A 559 -5.30 12.14 13.94
C ARG A 559 -4.55 10.91 14.46
N GLY A 560 -4.96 10.40 15.63
CA GLY A 560 -4.41 9.17 16.20
C GLY A 560 -4.62 7.99 15.24
N ARG A 561 -5.84 7.81 14.73
CA ARG A 561 -6.18 6.75 13.76
C ARG A 561 -5.31 6.83 12.51
N TYR A 562 -5.14 8.01 11.92
CA TYR A 562 -4.29 8.21 10.75
C TYR A 562 -2.85 7.78 11.03
N VAL A 563 -2.27 8.19 12.16
CA VAL A 563 -0.90 7.80 12.56
C VAL A 563 -0.79 6.29 12.73
N PHE A 564 -1.77 5.62 13.35
CA PHE A 564 -1.81 4.15 13.43
C PHE A 564 -1.82 3.50 12.04
N CYS A 565 -2.58 4.03 11.10
CA CYS A 565 -2.65 3.52 9.73
C CYS A 565 -1.38 3.79 8.90
N CYS A 566 -0.51 4.70 9.32
CA CYS A 566 0.82 4.90 8.73
C CYS A 566 1.90 3.97 9.28
N ALA A 567 1.59 3.15 10.30
CA ALA A 567 2.57 2.28 10.91
C ALA A 567 3.00 1.17 9.92
N PRO A 568 4.31 0.94 9.74
CA PRO A 568 4.80 -0.08 8.82
C PRO A 568 4.62 -1.47 9.44
N ILE A 569 3.61 -2.22 8.99
CA ILE A 569 3.39 -3.59 9.47
C ILE A 569 3.32 -4.61 8.33
N ASN A 570 3.76 -5.83 8.61
CA ASN A 570 3.60 -6.95 7.70
C ASN A 570 2.21 -7.60 7.87
N LYS A 571 1.26 -7.24 6.99
CA LYS A 571 -0.12 -7.77 7.02
C LYS A 571 -0.24 -9.29 6.86
N ARG A 572 0.82 -9.97 6.39
CA ARG A 572 0.86 -11.43 6.25
C ARG A 572 1.09 -12.16 7.57
N MET A 573 1.51 -11.44 8.62
CA MET A 573 1.82 -12.01 9.94
C MET A 573 0.67 -11.77 10.93
N PRO A 574 -0.17 -12.78 11.23
CA PRO A 574 -1.35 -12.61 12.08
C PRO A 574 -1.01 -12.13 13.50
N PHE A 575 0.16 -12.53 14.02
CA PHE A 575 0.63 -12.11 15.34
C PHE A 575 0.86 -10.58 15.40
N VAL A 576 1.52 -10.01 14.40
CA VAL A 576 1.78 -8.56 14.29
C VAL A 576 0.45 -7.79 14.20
N CYS A 577 -0.47 -8.24 13.34
CA CYS A 577 -1.80 -7.63 13.22
C CYS A 577 -2.59 -7.69 14.55
N SER A 578 -2.50 -8.81 15.27
CA SER A 578 -3.17 -8.96 16.57
C SER A 578 -2.59 -8.02 17.62
N MET A 579 -1.26 -7.86 17.66
CA MET A 579 -0.59 -6.93 18.56
C MET A 579 -0.87 -5.47 18.20
N PHE A 580 -0.89 -5.11 16.91
CA PHE A 580 -1.33 -3.80 16.43
C PHE A 580 -2.74 -3.46 16.94
N LEU A 581 -3.69 -4.39 16.82
CA LEU A 581 -5.05 -4.16 17.33
C LEU A 581 -5.08 -4.00 18.86
N LYS A 582 -4.25 -4.73 19.60
CA LYS A 582 -4.10 -4.55 21.05
C LYS A 582 -3.53 -3.17 21.38
N PHE A 583 -2.52 -2.69 20.64
CA PHE A 583 -1.95 -1.36 20.82
C PHE A 583 -3.01 -0.27 20.61
N ALA A 584 -3.79 -0.37 19.53
CA ALA A 584 -4.89 0.55 19.26
C ALA A 584 -5.96 0.57 20.38
N ARG A 585 -6.30 -0.61 20.92
CA ARG A 585 -7.26 -0.73 22.03
C ARG A 585 -6.73 -0.13 23.33
N GLN A 586 -5.47 -0.38 23.67
CA GLN A 586 -4.81 0.21 24.85
C GLN A 586 -4.75 1.73 24.74
N TYR A 587 -4.34 2.24 23.58
CA TYR A 587 -4.37 3.67 23.27
C TYR A 587 -5.77 4.27 23.46
N SER A 588 -6.82 3.62 22.95
CA SER A 588 -8.21 4.12 23.09
C SER A 588 -8.71 4.19 24.53
N ARG A 589 -8.11 3.41 25.44
CA ARG A 589 -8.42 3.41 26.87
C ARG A 589 -7.55 4.37 27.66
N ASN A 590 -6.59 5.04 27.00
CA ASN A 590 -5.58 5.86 27.64
C ASN A 590 -4.76 5.06 28.69
N GLU A 591 -4.54 3.77 28.44
CA GLU A 591 -3.75 2.87 29.28
C GLU A 591 -2.31 2.83 28.74
N PRO A 592 -1.28 3.12 29.57
CA PRO A 592 0.10 3.06 29.13
C PRO A 592 0.53 1.63 28.87
N MET A 593 1.21 1.42 27.75
CA MET A 593 1.72 0.14 27.32
C MET A 593 3.12 -0.04 27.90
N THR A 594 3.16 -0.54 29.14
CA THR A 594 4.41 -0.74 29.88
C THR A 594 5.22 -1.91 29.31
N PHE A 595 6.50 -1.95 29.65
CA PHE A 595 7.42 -3.04 29.30
C PHE A 595 6.86 -4.41 29.71
N ASP A 596 6.38 -4.53 30.96
CA ASP A 596 5.80 -5.78 31.48
C ASP A 596 4.57 -6.22 30.68
N TRP A 597 3.72 -5.26 30.30
CA TRP A 597 2.57 -5.54 29.46
C TRP A 597 3.00 -6.08 28.09
N LEU A 598 3.99 -5.46 27.44
CA LEU A 598 4.49 -5.93 26.15
C LEU A 598 5.12 -7.33 26.27
N MET A 599 5.96 -7.55 27.28
CA MET A 599 6.70 -8.79 27.49
C MET A 599 5.77 -9.98 27.80
N SER A 600 4.72 -9.77 28.60
CA SER A 600 3.71 -10.79 28.88
C SER A 600 2.98 -11.29 27.62
N HIS A 601 2.88 -10.43 26.60
CA HIS A 601 2.25 -10.75 25.32
C HIS A 601 3.21 -11.34 24.28
N CYS A 602 4.51 -11.05 24.41
CA CYS A 602 5.55 -11.51 23.50
C CYS A 602 6.19 -12.84 23.94
N GLY A 603 5.85 -13.36 25.12
CA GLY A 603 6.37 -14.63 25.61
C GLY A 603 7.80 -14.54 26.14
N TRP A 604 8.15 -13.44 26.84
CA TRP A 604 9.45 -13.27 27.50
C TRP A 604 9.55 -14.11 28.78
N PRO A 605 10.72 -14.70 29.13
CA PRO A 605 11.99 -14.64 28.41
C PRO A 605 12.00 -15.49 27.12
N PHE A 606 12.72 -15.01 26.11
CA PHE A 606 12.78 -15.66 24.80
C PHE A 606 13.62 -16.94 24.86
N VAL A 607 13.23 -17.93 24.07
CA VAL A 607 13.92 -19.24 24.00
C VAL A 607 14.50 -19.43 22.61
N MET A 608 15.64 -20.14 22.53
CA MET A 608 16.24 -20.52 21.26
C MET A 608 15.23 -21.24 20.35
N PRO A 609 15.14 -20.84 19.06
CA PRO A 609 14.25 -21.50 18.12
C PRO A 609 14.71 -22.96 17.93
N LYS A 610 13.77 -23.90 17.88
CA LYS A 610 14.04 -25.33 17.62
C LYS A 610 13.67 -25.72 16.19
N THR A 611 12.72 -24.98 15.61
CA THR A 611 12.20 -25.14 14.25
C THR A 611 12.24 -23.81 13.49
N ILE A 612 12.07 -23.87 12.16
CA ILE A 612 11.92 -22.66 11.34
C ILE A 612 10.66 -21.87 11.69
N LEU A 613 9.59 -22.54 12.12
CA LEU A 613 8.37 -21.86 12.54
C LEU A 613 8.61 -21.00 13.78
N ASP A 614 9.42 -21.49 14.72
CA ASP A 614 9.83 -20.72 15.90
C ASP A 614 10.65 -19.49 15.49
N LEU A 615 11.59 -19.64 14.55
CA LEU A 615 12.40 -18.53 14.03
C LEU A 615 11.50 -17.45 13.39
N VAL A 616 10.55 -17.85 12.55
CA VAL A 616 9.58 -16.95 11.92
C VAL A 616 8.68 -16.28 12.96
N HIS A 617 8.35 -16.95 14.06
CA HIS A 617 7.62 -16.34 15.16
C HIS A 617 8.47 -15.30 15.91
N LEU A 618 9.74 -15.58 16.18
CA LEU A 618 10.68 -14.62 16.80
C LEU A 618 10.90 -13.40 15.91
N GLU A 619 10.99 -13.56 14.58
CA GLU A 619 10.96 -12.44 13.62
C GLU A 619 9.70 -11.58 13.81
N ALA A 620 8.52 -12.21 13.95
CA ALA A 620 7.28 -11.48 14.18
C ALA A 620 7.24 -10.75 15.53
N VAL A 621 7.85 -11.31 16.57
CA VAL A 621 8.00 -10.63 17.88
C VAL A 621 8.93 -9.43 17.74
N PHE A 622 10.01 -9.55 16.98
CA PHE A 622 10.92 -8.45 16.68
C PHE A 622 10.18 -7.32 15.95
N ASP A 623 9.34 -7.63 14.95
CA ASP A 623 8.51 -6.66 14.24
C ASP A 623 7.53 -5.93 15.19
N VAL A 624 6.96 -6.63 16.19
CA VAL A 624 6.09 -6.03 17.20
C VAL A 624 6.86 -5.06 18.11
N MET A 625 8.10 -5.38 18.46
CA MET A 625 8.97 -4.46 19.20
C MET A 625 9.34 -3.24 18.36
N ASP A 626 9.66 -3.40 17.08
CA ASP A 626 9.89 -2.28 16.16
C ASP A 626 8.65 -1.40 16.04
N LEU A 627 7.45 -2.00 15.99
CA LEU A 627 6.19 -1.27 15.99
C LEU A 627 5.96 -0.48 17.30
N TYR A 628 6.26 -1.07 18.46
CA TYR A 628 6.20 -0.37 19.74
C TYR A 628 7.13 0.85 19.75
N LEU A 629 8.37 0.67 19.29
CA LEU A 629 9.37 1.72 19.20
C LEU A 629 8.98 2.80 18.18
N TRP A 630 8.33 2.42 17.08
CA TRP A 630 7.79 3.38 16.13
C TRP A 630 6.74 4.29 16.79
N PHE A 631 5.82 3.70 17.56
CA PHE A 631 4.78 4.43 18.29
C PHE A 631 5.32 5.27 19.43
N SER A 632 6.39 4.86 20.12
CA SER A 632 6.95 5.63 21.23
C SER A 632 7.42 7.02 20.86
N TYR A 633 7.85 7.24 19.61
CA TYR A 633 8.20 8.57 19.11
C TYR A 633 6.99 9.43 18.69
N ARG A 634 5.79 8.86 18.59
CA ARG A 634 4.54 9.58 18.27
C ARG A 634 3.64 9.77 19.50
N PHE A 635 3.68 8.82 20.43
CA PHE A 635 2.80 8.75 21.60
C PHE A 635 3.61 8.43 22.86
N MET A 636 4.51 9.34 23.23
CA MET A 636 5.50 9.13 24.31
C MET A 636 4.87 8.77 25.66
N ASP A 637 3.73 9.37 26.00
CA ASP A 637 3.05 9.13 27.29
C ASP A 637 2.45 7.71 27.39
N LEU A 638 2.00 7.15 26.26
CA LEU A 638 1.36 5.83 26.21
C LEU A 638 2.34 4.70 25.89
N PHE A 639 3.54 5.03 25.41
CA PHE A 639 4.61 4.09 25.09
C PHE A 639 5.92 4.51 25.79
N PRO A 640 5.93 4.53 27.13
CA PRO A 640 7.00 5.18 27.91
C PRO A 640 8.32 4.39 27.90
N ASP A 641 8.27 3.07 27.76
CA ASP A 641 9.39 2.18 28.07
C ASP A 641 10.29 1.85 26.87
N ALA A 642 10.46 2.81 25.94
CA ALA A 642 11.20 2.59 24.70
C ALA A 642 12.65 2.08 24.90
N ARG A 643 13.33 2.51 25.97
CA ARG A 643 14.69 2.06 26.29
C ARG A 643 14.72 0.58 26.68
N ASN A 644 13.87 0.17 27.62
CA ASN A 644 13.79 -1.22 28.08
C ASN A 644 13.39 -2.16 26.93
N VAL A 645 12.44 -1.73 26.08
CA VAL A 645 12.04 -2.49 24.89
C VAL A 645 13.19 -2.63 23.90
N ARG A 646 14.05 -1.62 23.75
CA ARG A 646 15.24 -1.71 22.89
C ARG A 646 16.27 -2.71 23.41
N ASP A 647 16.50 -2.73 24.71
CA ASP A 647 17.43 -3.68 25.32
C ASP A 647 16.94 -5.13 25.13
N ALA A 648 15.65 -5.39 25.36
CA ALA A 648 15.03 -6.68 25.08
C ALA A 648 15.01 -7.03 23.58
N GLN A 649 14.82 -6.04 22.70
CA GLN A 649 14.89 -6.23 21.24
C GLN A 649 16.29 -6.64 20.80
N LYS A 650 17.34 -6.09 21.42
CA LYS A 650 18.73 -6.48 21.15
C LYS A 650 19.00 -7.93 21.59
N GLU A 651 18.53 -8.32 22.78
CA GLU A 651 18.59 -9.71 23.24
C GLU A 651 17.89 -10.65 22.24
N LEU A 652 16.72 -10.26 21.75
CA LEU A 652 15.99 -11.02 20.73
C LEU A 652 16.73 -11.11 19.40
N ASP A 653 17.38 -10.04 18.94
CA ASP A 653 18.22 -10.06 17.73
C ASP A 653 19.37 -11.07 17.89
N ASP A 654 20.05 -11.06 19.04
CA ASP A 654 21.13 -12.02 19.34
C ASP A 654 20.63 -13.48 19.32
N ILE A 655 19.39 -13.72 19.79
CA ILE A 655 18.75 -15.04 19.74
C ILE A 655 18.41 -15.46 18.31
N ILE A 656 17.84 -14.55 17.51
CA ILE A 656 17.53 -14.79 16.11
C ILE A 656 18.82 -15.05 15.33
N GLN A 657 19.89 -14.29 15.60
CA GLN A 657 21.20 -14.46 15.00
C GLN A 657 21.74 -15.87 15.26
N GLN A 658 21.68 -16.36 16.50
CA GLN A 658 22.08 -17.73 16.85
C GLN A 658 21.21 -18.78 16.15
N GLY A 659 19.90 -18.54 16.05
CA GLY A 659 18.97 -19.39 15.30
C GLY A 659 19.31 -19.48 13.81
N VAL A 660 19.62 -18.35 13.18
CA VAL A 660 20.02 -18.28 11.76
C VAL A 660 21.39 -18.96 11.54
N PHE A 661 22.33 -18.87 12.48
CA PHE A 661 23.57 -19.64 12.38
C PHE A 661 23.35 -21.16 12.42
N GLN A 662 22.26 -21.62 13.02
CA GLN A 662 21.90 -23.03 13.11
C GLN A 662 20.73 -23.38 12.17
N ILE A 663 20.49 -22.59 11.12
CA ILE A 663 19.29 -22.69 10.29
C ILE A 663 19.07 -24.08 9.69
N THR A 664 20.13 -24.81 9.36
CA THR A 664 20.03 -26.17 8.83
C THR A 664 19.66 -27.21 9.89
N LYS A 665 20.06 -27.01 11.15
CA LYS A 665 19.55 -27.82 12.27
C LYS A 665 18.06 -27.58 12.46
N LEU A 666 17.62 -26.32 12.37
CA LEU A 666 16.20 -25.96 12.45
C LEU A 666 15.38 -26.61 11.31
N LEU A 667 15.94 -26.66 10.10
CA LEU A 667 15.32 -27.32 8.94
C LEU A 667 15.17 -28.83 9.17
N LYS A 668 16.22 -29.52 9.62
CA LYS A 668 16.18 -30.97 9.91
C LYS A 668 15.14 -31.33 10.98
N ASN A 669 15.03 -30.50 12.02
CA ASN A 669 14.04 -30.69 13.09
C ASN A 669 12.61 -30.48 12.61
N SER A 670 12.39 -29.56 11.66
CA SER A 670 11.05 -29.32 11.10
C SER A 670 10.54 -30.49 10.28
N GLU A 671 11.41 -31.19 9.54
CA GLU A 671 11.03 -32.37 8.75
C GLU A 671 10.75 -33.59 9.66
N THR A 672 11.56 -33.79 10.70
CA THR A 672 11.37 -34.87 11.68
C THR A 672 10.13 -34.67 12.57
N ALA A 673 9.80 -33.43 12.93
CA ALA A 673 8.55 -33.11 13.61
C ALA A 673 7.31 -33.34 12.74
N THR A 674 7.45 -33.18 11.41
CA THR A 674 6.36 -33.43 10.46
C THR A 674 6.20 -34.94 10.18
N SER A 675 7.27 -35.73 10.24
CA SER A 675 7.22 -37.19 10.06
C SER A 675 6.82 -37.98 11.31
N ASN A 676 7.03 -37.45 12.51
CA ASN A 676 6.73 -38.14 13.78
C ASN A 676 5.31 -37.91 14.32
N ASN A 677 4.45 -37.17 13.60
CA ASN A 677 3.03 -37.04 13.96
C ASN A 677 2.21 -38.23 13.42
N THR A 678 2.48 -39.43 13.94
CA THR A 678 1.40 -40.39 14.19
C THR A 678 0.70 -39.96 15.48
N PRO A 679 -0.62 -39.83 15.51
CA PRO A 679 -1.30 -39.22 16.64
C PRO A 679 -1.29 -40.15 17.85
N ASP A 680 -0.48 -39.84 18.85
CA ASP A 680 -0.63 -40.40 20.21
C ASP A 680 -1.89 -39.78 20.86
N GLU A 681 -2.77 -40.66 21.34
CA GLU A 681 -4.13 -40.39 21.83
C GLU A 681 -4.17 -39.44 23.06
N ASP A 682 -3.04 -39.24 23.76
CA ASP A 682 -2.97 -38.40 24.96
C ASP A 682 -2.90 -36.88 24.67
N SER A 683 -2.52 -36.47 23.45
CA SER A 683 -2.49 -35.06 23.07
C SER A 683 -3.89 -34.46 22.81
N PHE A 684 -4.91 -35.32 22.65
CA PHE A 684 -6.27 -34.92 22.30
C PHE A 684 -7.10 -34.49 23.52
N GLU A 685 -6.78 -34.95 24.74
CA GLU A 685 -7.54 -34.62 25.95
C GLU A 685 -7.17 -33.25 26.54
N ILE A 686 -5.91 -32.83 26.42
CA ILE A 686 -5.43 -31.54 26.97
C ILE A 686 -5.91 -30.36 26.11
N ASN A 687 -5.92 -30.52 24.77
CA ASN A 687 -6.47 -29.51 23.86
C ASN A 687 -8.00 -29.39 23.92
N ARG A 688 -8.70 -30.45 24.34
CA ARG A 688 -10.15 -30.40 24.60
C ARG A 688 -10.50 -29.59 25.85
N LYS A 689 -9.68 -29.67 26.91
CA LYS A 689 -9.89 -28.91 28.15
C LYS A 689 -9.61 -27.41 27.99
N ARG A 690 -8.64 -27.02 27.15
CA ARG A 690 -8.33 -25.60 26.91
C ARG A 690 -9.36 -24.89 26.02
N ASN A 691 -10.03 -25.61 25.12
CA ASN A 691 -11.10 -25.08 24.26
C ASN A 691 -12.49 -25.03 24.93
N HIS A 692 -12.65 -25.57 26.15
CA HIS A 692 -13.97 -25.69 26.79
C HIS A 692 -14.42 -24.43 27.59
N TYR A 693 -13.56 -23.42 27.75
CA TYR A 693 -13.91 -22.15 28.41
C TYR A 693 -14.53 -21.09 27.48
N LEU A 694 -14.56 -21.32 26.16
CA LEU A 694 -15.04 -20.34 25.17
C LEU A 694 -16.42 -20.65 24.56
N ARG A 695 -17.14 -21.67 25.04
CA ARG A 695 -18.49 -21.98 24.55
C ARG A 695 -19.43 -22.39 25.68
N GLN A 696 -20.27 -21.46 26.12
CA GLN A 696 -21.61 -21.79 26.62
C GLN A 696 -22.61 -21.92 25.45
N PRO A 697 -23.74 -22.63 25.65
CA PRO A 697 -24.23 -23.58 24.66
C PRO A 697 -25.38 -23.01 23.82
N ARG A 698 -25.39 -23.35 22.52
CA ARG A 698 -26.63 -23.43 21.74
C ARG A 698 -26.60 -24.63 20.82
N GLY A 699 -27.58 -25.52 21.02
CA GLY A 699 -28.20 -26.31 19.96
C GLY A 699 -27.48 -27.61 19.58
N ALA A 700 -28.23 -28.71 19.66
CA ALA A 700 -27.83 -30.06 19.32
C ALA A 700 -27.25 -30.22 17.90
N ALA A 701 -26.27 -31.10 17.78
CA ALA A 701 -25.61 -31.44 16.52
C ALA A 701 -26.54 -32.22 15.57
N ILE A 702 -26.74 -31.69 14.35
CA ILE A 702 -27.32 -32.43 13.23
C ILE A 702 -26.16 -33.03 12.41
N ARG A 703 -26.07 -34.36 12.37
CA ARG A 703 -25.23 -35.10 11.41
C ARG A 703 -25.95 -35.10 10.05
N GLY A 704 -25.46 -34.30 9.10
CA GLY A 704 -25.95 -34.23 7.71
C GLY A 704 -24.79 -34.23 6.70
N ARG A 705 -25.09 -34.56 5.43
CA ARG A 705 -24.09 -34.73 4.35
C ARG A 705 -23.39 -33.39 4.05
N LEU A 706 -22.13 -33.44 3.60
CA LEU A 706 -21.24 -32.27 3.40
C LEU A 706 -21.88 -31.12 2.62
N THR A 707 -22.71 -31.43 1.64
CA THR A 707 -23.47 -30.46 0.82
C THR A 707 -24.47 -29.63 1.62
N GLU A 708 -25.14 -30.21 2.61
CA GLU A 708 -26.08 -29.48 3.48
C GLU A 708 -25.33 -28.54 4.43
N ARG A 709 -24.11 -28.92 4.86
CA ARG A 709 -23.24 -28.04 5.65
C ARG A 709 -22.75 -26.83 4.87
N LEU A 710 -22.36 -27.02 3.60
CA LEU A 710 -21.86 -25.93 2.77
C LEU A 710 -22.97 -24.93 2.38
N LEU A 711 -24.20 -25.41 2.16
CA LEU A 711 -25.39 -24.56 2.00
C LEU A 711 -25.73 -23.79 3.27
N ALA A 712 -25.70 -24.45 4.44
CA ALA A 712 -25.99 -23.82 5.73
C ALA A 712 -24.93 -22.80 6.17
N GLN A 713 -23.70 -22.94 5.68
CA GLN A 713 -22.60 -22.00 5.90
C GLN A 713 -22.58 -20.84 4.89
N GLY A 714 -23.51 -20.81 3.92
CA GLY A 714 -23.60 -19.77 2.90
C GLY A 714 -22.46 -19.79 1.87
N LEU A 715 -21.63 -20.82 1.89
CA LEU A 715 -20.48 -21.00 0.98
C LEU A 715 -20.89 -21.59 -0.37
N LEU A 716 -22.12 -22.09 -0.47
CA LEU A 716 -22.74 -22.53 -1.71
C LEU A 716 -24.18 -22.04 -1.75
N THR A 717 -24.64 -21.52 -2.88
CA THR A 717 -26.06 -21.23 -3.09
C THR A 717 -26.76 -22.41 -3.76
N PRO A 718 -28.09 -22.57 -3.59
CA PRO A 718 -28.84 -23.64 -4.26
C PRO A 718 -28.72 -23.60 -5.80
N ALA A 719 -28.58 -22.41 -6.37
CA ALA A 719 -28.36 -22.20 -7.81
C ALA A 719 -26.99 -22.73 -8.25
N MET A 720 -25.93 -22.40 -7.51
CA MET A 720 -24.57 -22.91 -7.78
C MET A 720 -24.47 -24.44 -7.64
N LEU A 721 -25.23 -25.05 -6.71
CA LEU A 721 -25.30 -26.50 -6.59
C LEU A 721 -25.98 -27.16 -7.81
N GLN A 722 -27.00 -26.52 -8.38
CA GLN A 722 -27.66 -27.01 -9.59
C GLN A 722 -26.76 -26.86 -10.83
N GLU A 723 -26.01 -25.77 -10.90
CA GLU A 723 -25.05 -25.51 -11.97
C GLU A 723 -23.88 -26.49 -11.94
N LEU A 724 -23.27 -26.74 -10.77
CA LEU A 724 -22.25 -27.77 -10.58
C LEU A 724 -22.77 -29.17 -10.90
N LYS A 725 -24.03 -29.48 -10.61
CA LYS A 725 -24.66 -30.76 -11.00
C LYS A 725 -24.89 -30.86 -12.51
N ARG A 726 -25.15 -29.73 -13.19
CA ARG A 726 -25.30 -29.67 -14.64
C ARG A 726 -23.94 -29.88 -15.32
N GLU A 727 -22.91 -29.16 -14.88
CA GLU A 727 -21.53 -29.31 -15.37
C GLU A 727 -20.95 -30.70 -15.11
N TRP A 728 -21.27 -31.32 -13.97
CA TRP A 728 -20.82 -32.68 -13.66
C TRP A 728 -21.50 -33.75 -14.54
N ASN A 729 -22.73 -33.50 -14.99
CA ASN A 729 -23.46 -34.42 -15.86
C ASN A 729 -23.11 -34.21 -17.34
N GLU A 730 -22.65 -33.03 -17.73
CA GLU A 730 -22.24 -32.67 -19.10
C GLU A 730 -20.73 -32.90 -19.33
N GLY A 731 -20.21 -34.07 -18.94
CA GLY A 731 -18.77 -34.41 -19.04
C GLY A 731 -18.05 -33.98 -20.34
N PRO A 732 -16.71 -33.81 -20.31
CA PRO A 732 -15.97 -32.88 -21.16
C PRO A 732 -16.13 -33.16 -22.66
N THR A 733 -16.68 -32.19 -23.38
CA THR A 733 -16.66 -32.12 -24.84
C THR A 733 -15.22 -31.92 -25.32
N ARG A 734 -14.63 -32.97 -25.91
CA ARG A 734 -13.38 -32.87 -26.67
C ARG A 734 -13.67 -32.19 -28.01
N SER A 735 -13.09 -31.02 -28.22
CA SER A 735 -12.88 -30.44 -29.55
C SER A 735 -11.64 -31.09 -30.19
N THR A 736 -11.84 -31.80 -31.29
CA THR A 736 -10.77 -32.19 -32.20
C THR A 736 -11.27 -31.98 -33.61
N ASP A 737 -10.74 -30.95 -34.28
CA ASP A 737 -10.66 -30.87 -35.73
C ASP A 737 -9.79 -32.02 -36.25
N SER A 738 -10.26 -32.76 -37.24
CA SER A 738 -9.46 -33.19 -38.40
C SER A 738 -10.35 -33.88 -39.43
N ASP A 739 -10.13 -33.48 -40.68
CA ASP A 739 -10.70 -34.00 -41.92
C ASP A 739 -10.27 -35.46 -42.24
N ASP A 740 -11.14 -36.07 -43.04
CA ASP A 740 -10.95 -37.10 -44.08
C ASP A 740 -10.74 -38.61 -43.78
N ASP A 741 -11.77 -39.34 -44.25
CA ASP A 741 -11.83 -40.54 -45.12
C ASP A 741 -11.66 -42.00 -44.64
N ASP A 742 -12.70 -42.76 -45.07
CA ASP A 742 -12.82 -44.17 -45.51
C ASP A 742 -12.71 -45.39 -44.57
N ASP A 743 -13.90 -45.92 -44.22
CA ASP A 743 -14.43 -47.30 -44.40
C ASP A 743 -13.81 -48.51 -43.61
N PRO A 744 -14.46 -49.72 -43.53
CA PRO A 744 -15.16 -50.11 -42.30
C PRO A 744 -14.88 -51.55 -41.76
N LYS A 745 -14.97 -51.70 -40.42
CA LYS A 745 -15.31 -52.93 -39.64
C LYS A 745 -14.35 -54.16 -39.83
N PRO A 746 -14.42 -55.28 -39.04
CA PRO A 746 -15.41 -55.68 -38.03
C PRO A 746 -14.91 -56.36 -36.70
N LYS A 747 -15.87 -56.57 -35.79
CA LYS A 747 -16.12 -57.76 -34.93
C LYS A 747 -15.31 -58.04 -33.63
N SER A 748 -16.06 -57.93 -32.53
CA SER A 748 -16.37 -58.95 -31.50
C SER A 748 -15.25 -59.51 -30.61
N ARG A 749 -15.41 -59.40 -29.28
CA ARG A 749 -15.88 -60.45 -28.33
C ARG A 749 -15.36 -60.20 -26.91
N PHE A 750 -16.29 -60.22 -25.96
CA PHE A 750 -16.23 -60.94 -24.67
C PHE A 750 -14.86 -61.08 -23.96
N ARG A 751 -14.73 -60.58 -22.73
CA ARG A 751 -15.06 -61.32 -21.48
C ARG A 751 -14.68 -60.53 -20.22
N LYS A 752 -15.61 -60.56 -19.26
CA LYS A 752 -15.39 -60.27 -17.84
C LYS A 752 -14.31 -61.20 -17.25
N ARG A 753 -13.46 -60.67 -16.38
CA ARG A 753 -12.95 -61.41 -15.21
C ARG A 753 -12.76 -60.48 -14.02
N LYS A 754 -13.28 -60.95 -12.89
CA LYS A 754 -13.33 -60.36 -11.55
C LYS A 754 -12.01 -60.63 -10.79
N ILE A 755 -11.66 -59.65 -9.95
CA ILE A 755 -11.13 -59.78 -8.57
C ILE A 755 -9.76 -60.45 -8.41
N LYS A 756 -8.77 -59.64 -8.00
CA LYS A 756 -8.34 -59.57 -6.60
C LYS A 756 -8.03 -58.14 -6.22
#